data_AF-A0A1X6P2P9-F1
#
_entry.id   AF-A0A1X6P2P9-F1
#
_cell.length_a   1.000
_cell.length_b   1.000
_cell.length_c   1.000
_cell.angle_alpha   90.00
_cell.angle_beta   90.00
_cell.angle_gamma   90.00
#
_symmetry.space_group_name_H-M   'P 1'
#
loop_
_entity.id
_entity.type
_entity.pdbx_description
1 polymer ?
#
loop_
_entity_poly.entity_id
_entity_poly.type
_entity_poly.pdbx_seq_one_letter_code
_entity_poly.pdbx_strand_id
1 'polypeptide(L)'
;MARPGRAEEHRGHARRARGGGGPVARAKASVILRRGREGRGSSAINMAVVLSKSERGIKRGGRRAPAPRRRRPRPGLERPRCAAESAPPWDAPHLHSFRVGLPHCAPGDTLLPPPPSAAAAPGAAGGGRPPLDASAYAHLPPAVPTPLPLPDVVRGAAGVAMPTKYDPQAVEGALYEWWSDSDLFAPRAPKDPSLRPFTIMMPPPNVTGGLHMGHAMFVALEDILVRYHRMKGHATLWLPGTDHAGIATQLLVERSLAADGLDRQTMGRDAFLERVWEWKRAKGGYITQQLRRLGASCDWKRERFTLDAPLSAAVTEAFVRLHDKGLIYRGEYMVNWSPNLRTAVSDLEVEFSEEQGTLYYFNYPVADSDEVVPVATSRPETILGDTALCVHPEDPRYAHLVGRRAVVPETGGRTVPIIADTYVDREFGTGALKITPGHDPNDYEIGKRHHLPIISLLNKDGTMNEAAGDFAGQDRAVARASVWAAMQASGLALRTEPHTQRVPRSQRGGEIIEPLVSTQWFVRTASLAAPAAAAVRDGRVKVVPPRFEKADARAQADAKYGAGAAALTQDDDVLDTWFSSGLWPFSALGWPEETPDLAAFYPNSVMETGYDILFFWVARMMMLGMGLTDGATPPFDTIYLHGLVRDGSGRKMSKTVGNVVDPLETIALYGTDALRYSLVTGSTPGQDVPLSMEKVEANRNFANKLWNACRYVLGVVDGEADAAVVEALGARAVGGWTAEELSALALPERHIIGRLHKLVDAVSAGLDTLAFGESARHIHDFLWDEFADWYVETSKTRFWASAAGGAAAGGDGPGGAPSPADVAKQQADARATLVYVLDTCLRLLHPFMPYVTEALWQRFPRSADQGEPALITAAWPAGGPVDADAIRRFERLQALVRSVRNARAEYRVEPGARVPLTVYAAPEAAADVRAEAAMLGLLAKVDVTRLVVTDVTDGSLDGLGAAAANGNGGGGGAGAGAGAGAGGDGNGDGVPASTAAEVHLVVADGLRAVLPMAGLVDFAKERARLDKQVGKLEADRAGLERRLSAPSFADKAPAAVVAATKAAAADLDEQLGSLRGRLAELRVLAEAEE
;
A
#
# COMPACT_ATOMS: atom_id res chain seq x y z
N MET A 1 11.37 43.91 -32.63
CA MET A 1 11.01 44.57 -33.91
C MET A 1 11.87 43.98 -35.04
N ALA A 2 11.37 44.03 -36.29
CA ALA A 2 12.08 43.98 -37.59
C ALA A 2 13.19 42.93 -37.89
N ARG A 3 12.95 42.16 -38.97
CA ARG A 3 13.95 41.65 -39.97
C ARG A 3 14.18 42.75 -41.06
N PRO A 4 15.05 42.64 -42.10
CA PRO A 4 15.86 41.51 -42.64
C PRO A 4 17.39 41.87 -42.78
N GLY A 5 18.26 41.31 -43.66
CA GLY A 5 18.08 40.35 -44.76
C GLY A 5 19.33 39.91 -45.58
N ARG A 6 19.00 39.21 -46.69
CA ARG A 6 19.73 38.76 -47.92
C ARG A 6 20.65 39.80 -48.61
N ALA A 7 21.53 39.48 -49.59
CA ALA A 7 22.19 38.23 -50.07
C ALA A 7 23.21 38.56 -51.22
N GLU A 8 23.99 37.56 -51.67
CA GLU A 8 24.80 37.52 -52.93
C GLU A 8 25.96 38.54 -53.06
N GLU A 9 26.99 38.39 -53.93
CA GLU A 9 27.43 37.38 -54.93
C GLU A 9 29.00 37.30 -54.85
N HIS A 10 29.88 36.52 -55.52
CA HIS A 10 29.95 35.47 -56.57
C HIS A 10 31.40 34.87 -56.52
N ARG A 11 32.08 34.15 -57.46
CA ARG A 11 31.90 33.45 -58.76
C ARG A 11 33.01 32.36 -58.85
N GLY A 12 32.82 31.23 -59.53
CA GLY A 12 33.93 30.28 -59.83
C GLY A 12 33.56 29.14 -60.81
N HIS A 13 34.44 28.83 -61.78
CA HIS A 13 34.21 27.86 -62.88
C HIS A 13 34.70 26.43 -62.55
N ALA A 14 34.47 25.35 -63.34
CA ALA A 14 33.30 24.83 -64.09
C ALA A 14 33.74 23.67 -65.03
N ARG A 15 33.01 22.53 -65.13
CA ARG A 15 32.89 21.67 -66.35
C ARG A 15 31.87 20.51 -66.22
N ARG A 16 31.60 19.82 -67.34
CA ARG A 16 30.55 18.79 -67.61
C ARG A 16 31.06 17.35 -67.27
N ALA A 17 30.30 16.25 -67.27
CA ALA A 17 29.11 15.89 -68.08
C ALA A 17 28.14 14.82 -67.47
N ARG A 18 27.16 14.38 -68.27
CA ARG A 18 26.08 13.38 -67.97
C ARG A 18 26.58 11.93 -68.17
N GLY A 19 25.95 10.85 -67.67
CA GLY A 19 24.79 10.69 -66.76
C GLY A 19 24.07 9.33 -66.96
N GLY A 20 23.17 8.95 -66.03
CA GLY A 20 22.21 7.83 -66.18
C GLY A 20 22.48 6.55 -65.35
N GLY A 21 21.42 5.94 -64.80
CA GLY A 21 21.45 4.63 -64.11
C GLY A 21 20.59 4.56 -62.83
N GLY A 22 19.76 3.52 -62.68
CA GLY A 22 18.79 3.35 -61.58
C GLY A 22 19.39 2.94 -60.22
N PRO A 23 18.58 2.96 -59.14
CA PRO A 23 19.06 2.76 -57.77
C PRO A 23 19.33 1.29 -57.43
N VAL A 24 20.57 0.97 -57.03
CA VAL A 24 20.95 -0.35 -56.50
C VAL A 24 20.90 -0.33 -54.97
N ALA A 25 20.02 -1.13 -54.37
CA ALA A 25 19.93 -1.27 -52.93
C ALA A 25 21.18 -1.97 -52.35
N ARG A 26 21.82 -1.36 -51.35
CA ARG A 26 22.89 -2.00 -50.57
C ARG A 26 22.32 -2.71 -49.34
N ALA A 27 22.07 -4.01 -49.47
CA ALA A 27 21.84 -4.88 -48.34
C ALA A 27 23.08 -4.95 -47.41
N LYS A 28 22.86 -5.10 -46.10
CA LYS A 28 23.93 -5.50 -45.17
C LYS A 28 24.07 -7.03 -45.22
N ALA A 29 25.28 -7.54 -45.47
CA ALA A 29 25.57 -8.97 -45.52
C ALA A 29 26.47 -9.41 -44.34
N SER A 30 26.23 -10.63 -43.86
CA SER A 30 26.75 -11.20 -42.62
C SER A 30 27.98 -12.09 -42.79
N VAL A 31 28.80 -12.20 -41.74
CA VAL A 31 29.70 -13.33 -41.44
C VAL A 31 29.56 -13.59 -39.94
N ILE A 32 28.77 -14.57 -39.46
CA ILE A 32 28.98 -16.04 -39.47
C ILE A 32 30.22 -16.50 -38.70
N LEU A 33 30.01 -17.09 -37.52
CA LEU A 33 30.80 -18.21 -37.01
C LEU A 33 29.90 -19.15 -36.19
N ARG A 34 30.23 -20.46 -36.15
CA ARG A 34 29.34 -21.55 -35.68
C ARG A 34 29.65 -22.01 -34.26
N ARG A 35 28.64 -22.46 -33.50
CA ARG A 35 28.70 -23.70 -32.66
C ARG A 35 27.35 -24.08 -32.00
N GLY A 36 27.04 -25.38 -32.03
CA GLY A 36 26.45 -26.15 -30.91
C GLY A 36 24.97 -26.00 -30.50
N ARG A 37 24.32 -27.15 -30.28
CA ARG A 37 23.17 -27.34 -29.34
C ARG A 37 23.68 -28.08 -28.07
N GLU A 38 22.95 -28.52 -27.03
CA GLU A 38 21.56 -28.44 -26.49
C GLU A 38 21.69 -28.16 -24.96
N GLY A 39 20.67 -27.79 -24.17
CA GLY A 39 19.27 -27.46 -24.44
C GLY A 39 18.34 -27.85 -23.25
N ARG A 40 17.42 -26.93 -22.87
CA ARG A 40 16.49 -27.00 -21.70
C ARG A 40 17.14 -26.87 -20.31
N GLY A 41 16.33 -26.50 -19.30
CA GLY A 41 16.60 -26.74 -17.88
C GLY A 41 16.26 -25.58 -16.95
N SER A 42 15.24 -25.73 -16.10
CA SER A 42 14.79 -24.73 -15.12
C SER A 42 15.51 -24.83 -13.77
N SER A 43 15.37 -23.76 -12.97
CA SER A 43 15.28 -23.77 -11.50
C SER A 43 16.53 -23.93 -10.59
N ALA A 44 16.59 -22.99 -9.64
CA ALA A 44 16.96 -23.14 -8.22
C ALA A 44 18.41 -23.43 -7.76
N ILE A 45 18.99 -22.39 -7.11
CA ILE A 45 19.58 -22.40 -5.75
C ILE A 45 20.58 -23.52 -5.40
N ASN A 46 21.86 -23.13 -5.18
CA ASN A 46 22.46 -23.25 -3.84
C ASN A 46 23.75 -22.43 -3.63
N MET A 47 24.03 -22.10 -2.37
CA MET A 47 25.34 -21.62 -1.91
C MET A 47 26.32 -22.80 -1.74
N ALA A 48 27.60 -22.57 -2.06
CA ALA A 48 28.70 -23.28 -1.41
C ALA A 48 29.97 -22.41 -1.42
N VAL A 49 30.67 -22.33 -0.29
CA VAL A 49 31.89 -21.53 -0.13
C VAL A 49 33.13 -22.35 -0.53
N VAL A 50 34.02 -21.76 -1.32
CA VAL A 50 35.44 -22.20 -1.40
C VAL A 50 36.34 -20.98 -1.27
N LEU A 51 37.10 -20.94 -0.17
CA LEU A 51 38.23 -20.04 0.00
C LEU A 51 39.41 -20.53 -0.84
N SER A 52 40.02 -19.67 -1.65
CA SER A 52 41.37 -19.92 -2.18
C SER A 52 42.21 -18.64 -2.15
N LYS A 53 43.49 -18.81 -1.82
CA LYS A 53 44.46 -17.71 -1.70
C LYS A 53 45.17 -17.51 -3.03
N SER A 54 45.42 -16.26 -3.41
CA SER A 54 46.67 -15.89 -4.11
C SER A 54 47.08 -14.47 -3.71
N GLU A 55 48.37 -14.18 -3.78
CA GLU A 55 49.00 -13.05 -3.10
C GLU A 55 49.66 -12.05 -4.09
N ARG A 56 50.17 -10.94 -3.52
CA ARG A 56 51.26 -10.08 -4.02
C ARG A 56 50.96 -9.17 -5.23
N GLY A 57 51.04 -7.86 -4.97
CA GLY A 57 50.94 -6.80 -6.00
C GLY A 57 51.37 -5.40 -5.54
N ILE A 58 52.32 -5.28 -4.59
CA ILE A 58 52.69 -3.99 -3.97
C ILE A 58 53.47 -3.09 -4.94
N LYS A 59 53.07 -1.81 -5.05
CA LYS A 59 53.99 -0.68 -5.28
C LYS A 59 53.47 0.62 -4.64
N ARG A 60 54.38 1.57 -4.36
CA ARG A 60 54.19 2.71 -3.43
C ARG A 60 54.10 4.07 -4.15
N GLY A 61 53.39 5.01 -3.53
CA GLY A 61 53.54 6.47 -3.73
C GLY A 61 52.21 7.21 -3.54
N GLY A 62 52.12 8.37 -2.87
CA GLY A 62 53.11 9.09 -2.06
C GLY A 62 52.49 10.39 -1.51
N ARG A 63 52.64 10.69 -0.20
CA ARG A 63 52.01 11.87 0.42
C ARG A 63 52.69 13.18 0.00
N ARG A 64 51.90 14.24 -0.21
CA ARG A 64 52.31 15.66 0.04
C ARG A 64 51.10 16.52 0.40
N ALA A 65 51.32 17.50 1.28
CA ALA A 65 50.32 18.46 1.75
C ALA A 65 50.52 19.84 1.08
N PRO A 66 49.50 20.73 1.06
CA PRO A 66 49.60 22.06 0.47
C PRO A 66 50.37 23.07 1.34
N ALA A 67 50.81 24.17 0.73
CA ALA A 67 51.53 25.27 1.37
C ALA A 67 50.87 26.64 1.02
N PRO A 68 51.04 27.69 1.84
CA PRO A 68 50.09 28.81 1.91
C PRO A 68 50.35 29.98 0.96
N ARG A 69 49.34 30.86 0.79
CA ARG A 69 49.47 32.20 0.18
C ARG A 69 49.19 33.31 1.20
N ARG A 70 49.84 34.47 1.02
CA ARG A 70 49.90 35.60 1.98
C ARG A 70 48.83 36.68 1.72
N ARG A 71 48.49 37.46 2.76
CA ARG A 71 47.66 38.70 2.70
C ARG A 71 48.50 39.96 2.41
N ARG A 72 47.90 40.95 1.73
CA ARG A 72 47.94 42.44 1.93
C ARG A 72 47.59 43.16 0.61
N PRO A 73 47.15 44.43 0.60
CA PRO A 73 46.13 45.08 1.44
C PRO A 73 45.08 45.86 0.58
N ARG A 74 44.14 46.58 1.22
CA ARG A 74 43.18 47.49 0.56
C ARG A 74 43.79 48.87 0.23
N PRO A 75 43.22 49.58 -0.76
CA PRO A 75 42.75 50.96 -0.60
C PRO A 75 41.20 51.03 -0.66
N GLY A 76 40.61 52.20 -0.45
CA GLY A 76 39.16 52.43 -0.57
C GLY A 76 38.81 53.93 -0.64
N LEU A 77 37.52 54.25 -0.74
CA LEU A 77 36.89 55.58 -0.59
C LEU A 77 35.49 55.32 0.04
N GLU A 78 35.14 55.92 1.17
CA GLU A 78 34.43 57.22 1.35
C GLU A 78 32.89 57.14 1.27
N ARG A 79 32.23 58.04 2.03
CA ARG A 79 30.77 58.14 2.19
C ARG A 79 30.26 59.48 1.66
N PRO A 80 29.05 59.51 1.08
CA PRO A 80 28.14 60.66 1.24
C PRO A 80 27.10 60.43 2.36
N ARG A 81 26.33 61.48 2.69
CA ARG A 81 25.23 61.47 3.67
C ARG A 81 23.92 61.96 3.02
N CYS A 82 22.80 61.46 3.55
CA CYS A 82 21.49 62.12 3.67
C CYS A 82 20.80 62.75 2.43
N ALA A 83 19.65 62.20 2.09
CA ALA A 83 18.39 62.95 1.96
C ALA A 83 17.23 62.05 2.46
N ALA A 84 16.06 62.61 2.77
CA ALA A 84 14.90 61.87 3.26
C ALA A 84 13.60 62.51 2.72
N GLU A 85 12.61 61.68 2.42
CA GLU A 85 11.18 61.97 2.12
C GLU A 85 10.55 60.65 1.61
N SER A 86 9.26 60.33 1.75
CA SER A 86 8.24 60.75 2.73
C SER A 86 7.05 59.79 2.59
N ALA A 87 6.43 59.36 3.71
CA ALA A 87 5.21 58.53 3.68
C ALA A 87 4.06 59.25 4.41
N PRO A 88 2.85 59.37 3.81
CA PRO A 88 1.69 59.98 4.46
C PRO A 88 0.99 59.01 5.44
N PRO A 89 0.32 59.52 6.49
CA PRO A 89 -0.35 58.71 7.51
C PRO A 89 -1.82 58.42 7.20
N TRP A 90 -2.42 57.53 7.99
CA TRP A 90 -3.87 57.50 8.25
C TRP A 90 -4.12 57.24 9.74
N ASP A 91 -5.04 58.01 10.32
CA ASP A 91 -5.21 58.14 11.77
C ASP A 91 -6.13 57.09 12.41
N ALA A 92 -5.97 56.91 13.72
CA ALA A 92 -6.89 56.15 14.57
C ALA A 92 -7.75 57.10 15.43
N PRO A 93 -9.07 56.89 15.54
CA PRO A 93 -9.91 57.59 16.53
C PRO A 93 -10.35 56.69 17.70
N HIS A 94 -9.95 57.10 18.90
CA HIS A 94 -10.70 57.07 20.17
C HIS A 94 -11.24 55.74 20.75
N LEU A 95 -10.58 55.32 21.83
CA LEU A 95 -11.19 54.63 22.97
C LEU A 95 -12.39 55.41 23.52
N HIS A 96 -13.49 54.70 23.83
CA HIS A 96 -14.46 55.12 24.84
C HIS A 96 -14.69 54.00 25.85
N SER A 97 -14.70 54.35 27.13
CA SER A 97 -15.01 53.46 28.25
C SER A 97 -16.52 53.37 28.48
N PHE A 98 -16.99 52.29 29.11
CA PHE A 98 -17.87 52.35 30.30
C PHE A 98 -17.91 51.00 31.04
N ARG A 99 -18.63 50.93 32.17
CA ARG A 99 -18.56 49.88 33.19
C ARG A 99 -19.78 48.94 33.21
N VAL A 100 -19.49 47.67 33.54
CA VAL A 100 -20.21 46.76 34.48
C VAL A 100 -21.74 46.83 34.55
N GLY A 101 -22.40 45.68 34.29
CA GLY A 101 -23.80 45.43 34.63
C GLY A 101 -24.14 43.95 34.79
N LEU A 102 -23.88 43.38 35.97
CA LEU A 102 -24.32 42.03 36.36
C LEU A 102 -25.62 42.07 37.18
N PRO A 103 -26.64 41.26 36.84
CA PRO A 103 -27.69 40.85 37.76
C PRO A 103 -27.27 39.55 38.50
N HIS A 104 -27.46 39.50 39.82
CA HIS A 104 -27.42 38.25 40.59
C HIS A 104 -28.75 37.50 40.49
N CYS A 105 -28.69 36.16 40.47
CA CYS A 105 -29.70 35.28 41.04
C CYS A 105 -29.01 34.12 41.79
N ALA A 106 -29.71 33.55 42.78
CA ALA A 106 -29.13 32.69 43.82
C ALA A 106 -29.16 31.18 43.47
N PRO A 107 -28.32 30.34 44.12
CA PRO A 107 -28.31 28.89 43.89
C PRO A 107 -29.50 28.18 44.57
N GLY A 108 -29.87 27.02 44.03
CA GLY A 108 -30.80 26.08 44.64
C GLY A 108 -30.64 24.68 44.06
N ASP A 109 -30.47 23.68 44.93
CA ASP A 109 -30.33 22.29 44.52
C ASP A 109 -31.63 21.71 43.95
N THR A 110 -31.52 20.86 42.93
CA THR A 110 -32.50 19.78 42.74
C THR A 110 -31.89 18.61 41.99
N LEU A 111 -31.94 17.43 42.59
CA LEU A 111 -31.50 16.17 41.99
C LEU A 111 -32.48 15.76 40.88
N LEU A 112 -31.98 15.52 39.66
CA LEU A 112 -32.74 14.83 38.62
C LEU A 112 -32.58 13.30 38.78
N PRO A 113 -33.66 12.51 38.66
CA PRO A 113 -33.61 11.06 38.79
C PRO A 113 -32.99 10.40 37.54
N PRO A 114 -32.48 9.16 37.66
CA PRO A 114 -31.97 8.42 36.51
C PRO A 114 -33.10 8.09 35.50
N PRO A 115 -32.81 8.10 34.18
CA PRO A 115 -33.79 7.73 33.16
C PRO A 115 -34.16 6.23 33.26
N PRO A 116 -35.39 5.84 32.85
CA PRO A 116 -35.85 4.46 32.93
C PRO A 116 -35.11 3.54 31.96
N SER A 117 -35.02 2.26 32.33
CA SER A 117 -34.47 1.19 31.48
C SER A 117 -35.28 1.05 30.18
N ALA A 118 -34.64 1.32 29.05
CA ALA A 118 -35.21 1.09 27.72
C ALA A 118 -34.88 -0.35 27.26
N ALA A 119 -35.89 -1.07 26.77
CA ALA A 119 -35.76 -2.46 26.33
C ALA A 119 -34.94 -2.58 25.03
N ALA A 120 -34.39 -3.77 24.78
CA ALA A 120 -33.54 -4.06 23.62
C ALA A 120 -34.25 -3.82 22.27
N ALA A 121 -33.58 -3.08 21.38
CA ALA A 121 -34.01 -2.88 19.99
C ALA A 121 -33.26 -3.85 19.04
N PRO A 122 -33.93 -4.43 18.03
CA PRO A 122 -33.33 -5.39 17.10
C PRO A 122 -32.66 -4.70 15.89
N GLY A 123 -31.67 -5.38 15.31
CA GLY A 123 -31.17 -5.10 13.95
C GLY A 123 -30.05 -4.05 13.83
N ALA A 124 -28.80 -4.47 14.03
CA ALA A 124 -27.64 -3.62 13.78
C ALA A 124 -27.31 -3.55 12.27
N ALA A 125 -27.78 -2.51 11.60
CA ALA A 125 -27.40 -2.16 10.23
C ALA A 125 -27.34 -0.63 10.05
N GLY A 126 -26.21 -0.11 9.55
CA GLY A 126 -26.10 1.27 9.07
C GLY A 126 -26.20 2.38 10.14
N GLY A 127 -25.21 2.49 11.05
CA GLY A 127 -25.07 3.62 11.97
C GLY A 127 -24.61 4.93 11.29
N GLY A 128 -25.32 5.39 10.26
CA GLY A 128 -25.00 6.60 9.50
C GLY A 128 -25.53 7.89 10.14
N ARG A 129 -24.77 8.98 10.02
CA ARG A 129 -25.27 10.35 10.31
C ARG A 129 -26.28 10.82 9.25
N PRO A 130 -27.24 11.70 9.60
CA PRO A 130 -28.11 12.34 8.62
C PRO A 130 -27.30 13.21 7.63
N PRO A 131 -27.84 13.48 6.43
CA PRO A 131 -27.24 14.43 5.49
C PRO A 131 -27.24 15.86 6.06
N LEU A 132 -26.28 16.68 5.63
CA LEU A 132 -26.24 18.11 5.96
C LEU A 132 -27.27 18.87 5.11
N ASP A 133 -27.69 20.04 5.58
CA ASP A 133 -28.53 20.96 4.80
C ASP A 133 -27.82 21.44 3.52
N ALA A 134 -28.59 21.69 2.47
CA ALA A 134 -28.07 22.11 1.16
C ALA A 134 -27.31 23.46 1.21
N SER A 135 -27.60 24.32 2.20
CA SER A 135 -26.84 25.56 2.39
C SER A 135 -25.35 25.34 2.69
N ALA A 136 -24.97 24.19 3.27
CA ALA A 136 -23.58 23.85 3.56
C ALA A 136 -22.70 23.74 2.29
N TYR A 137 -23.31 23.50 1.12
CA TYR A 137 -22.60 23.38 -0.16
C TYR A 137 -22.73 24.61 -1.05
N ALA A 138 -23.37 25.70 -0.59
CA ALA A 138 -23.73 26.84 -1.44
C ALA A 138 -22.52 27.63 -1.98
N HIS A 139 -21.33 27.45 -1.41
CA HIS A 139 -20.06 28.00 -1.91
C HIS A 139 -19.33 27.09 -2.90
N LEU A 140 -19.80 25.84 -3.09
CA LEU A 140 -19.19 24.89 -4.01
C LEU A 140 -19.77 25.06 -5.44
N PRO A 141 -18.94 25.05 -6.49
CA PRO A 141 -19.41 25.14 -7.86
C PRO A 141 -20.23 23.89 -8.25
N PRO A 142 -21.41 24.04 -8.88
CA PRO A 142 -22.34 22.93 -9.10
C PRO A 142 -22.03 22.05 -10.32
N ALA A 143 -21.17 22.52 -11.23
CA ALA A 143 -20.83 21.83 -12.47
C ALA A 143 -19.32 21.65 -12.60
N VAL A 144 -18.92 20.64 -13.38
CA VAL A 144 -17.54 20.46 -13.84
C VAL A 144 -17.24 21.58 -14.86
N PRO A 145 -16.13 22.34 -14.70
CA PRO A 145 -15.77 23.36 -15.68
C PRO A 145 -15.38 22.73 -17.01
N THR A 146 -15.64 23.42 -18.12
CA THR A 146 -15.15 23.01 -19.45
C THR A 146 -13.62 22.89 -19.43
N PRO A 147 -13.03 21.69 -19.61
CA PRO A 147 -11.59 21.52 -19.48
C PRO A 147 -10.79 22.22 -20.58
N LEU A 148 -9.49 22.36 -20.34
CA LEU A 148 -8.55 22.78 -21.37
C LEU A 148 -8.50 21.74 -22.51
N PRO A 149 -8.03 22.11 -23.72
CA PRO A 149 -7.83 21.14 -24.79
C PRO A 149 -6.88 20.00 -24.35
N LEU A 150 -7.35 18.75 -24.48
CA LEU A 150 -6.57 17.57 -24.11
C LEU A 150 -5.30 17.47 -24.99
N PRO A 151 -4.09 17.25 -24.43
CA PRO A 151 -2.85 17.18 -25.21
C PRO A 151 -2.86 16.07 -26.26
N ASP A 152 -2.30 16.33 -27.45
CA ASP A 152 -2.25 15.37 -28.57
C ASP A 152 -1.56 14.04 -28.22
N VAL A 153 -0.62 14.04 -27.26
CA VAL A 153 0.03 12.82 -26.77
C VAL A 153 -0.94 11.92 -25.99
N VAL A 154 -1.91 12.52 -25.28
CA VAL A 154 -2.97 11.79 -24.56
C VAL A 154 -4.11 11.42 -25.50
N ARG A 155 -4.56 12.33 -26.36
CA ARG A 155 -5.66 12.09 -27.31
C ARG A 155 -5.28 11.13 -28.44
N GLY A 156 -4.05 11.24 -28.94
CA GLY A 156 -3.67 10.76 -30.27
C GLY A 156 -4.02 11.81 -31.34
N ALA A 157 -3.07 12.11 -32.23
CA ALA A 157 -3.29 13.03 -33.33
C ALA A 157 -4.24 12.42 -34.39
N ALA A 158 -5.11 13.25 -34.96
CA ALA A 158 -6.09 12.79 -35.94
C ALA A 158 -5.43 12.09 -37.15
N GLY A 159 -5.91 10.89 -37.49
CA GLY A 159 -5.35 10.06 -38.56
C GLY A 159 -4.07 9.29 -38.20
N VAL A 160 -3.55 9.40 -36.97
CA VAL A 160 -2.40 8.60 -36.51
C VAL A 160 -2.88 7.36 -35.76
N ALA A 161 -2.55 6.19 -36.28
CA ALA A 161 -2.93 4.92 -35.66
C ALA A 161 -2.31 4.74 -34.26
N MET A 162 -3.11 4.22 -33.33
CA MET A 162 -2.72 4.01 -31.94
C MET A 162 -1.49 3.06 -31.80
N PRO A 163 -0.47 3.44 -31.02
CA PRO A 163 0.71 2.60 -30.78
C PRO A 163 0.39 1.17 -30.29
N THR A 164 1.24 0.21 -30.63
CA THR A 164 1.09 -1.21 -30.22
C THR A 164 1.53 -1.51 -28.77
N LYS A 165 2.07 -0.50 -28.07
CA LYS A 165 2.46 -0.55 -26.66
C LYS A 165 2.06 0.76 -25.99
N TYR A 166 1.76 0.71 -24.69
CA TYR A 166 1.57 1.87 -23.84
C TYR A 166 2.94 2.41 -23.38
N ASP A 167 3.13 3.72 -23.47
CA ASP A 167 4.30 4.44 -22.92
C ASP A 167 3.84 5.40 -21.81
N PRO A 168 4.03 5.05 -20.53
CA PRO A 168 3.63 5.91 -19.41
C PRO A 168 4.45 7.20 -19.34
N GLN A 169 5.70 7.24 -19.80
CA GLN A 169 6.51 8.47 -19.71
C GLN A 169 6.05 9.54 -20.69
N ALA A 170 5.50 9.13 -21.84
CA ALA A 170 4.90 10.05 -22.80
C ALA A 170 3.53 10.59 -22.36
N VAL A 171 2.74 9.79 -21.62
CA VAL A 171 1.32 10.10 -21.34
C VAL A 171 1.08 10.69 -19.95
N GLU A 172 1.68 10.12 -18.89
CA GLU A 172 1.27 10.40 -17.51
C GLU A 172 1.51 11.87 -17.08
N GLY A 173 2.63 12.47 -17.49
CA GLY A 173 2.97 13.85 -17.12
C GLY A 173 1.98 14.87 -17.69
N ALA A 174 1.82 14.87 -19.02
CA ALA A 174 0.92 15.80 -19.71
C ALA A 174 -0.56 15.58 -19.32
N LEU A 175 -0.94 14.35 -18.97
CA LEU A 175 -2.29 14.05 -18.47
C LEU A 175 -2.50 14.58 -17.04
N TYR A 176 -1.49 14.52 -16.18
CA TYR A 176 -1.58 15.10 -14.85
C TYR A 176 -1.72 16.63 -14.88
N GLU A 177 -0.91 17.28 -15.72
CA GLU A 177 -0.97 18.73 -15.97
C GLU A 177 -2.37 19.11 -16.49
N TRP A 178 -2.92 18.37 -17.45
CA TRP A 178 -4.27 18.60 -17.96
C TRP A 178 -5.36 18.49 -16.88
N TRP A 179 -5.34 17.47 -16.01
CA TRP A 179 -6.32 17.37 -14.90
C TRP A 179 -6.17 18.53 -13.90
N SER A 180 -4.93 18.85 -13.51
CA SER A 180 -4.59 19.93 -12.57
C SER A 180 -5.12 21.28 -13.06
N ASP A 181 -4.80 21.61 -14.30
CA ASP A 181 -4.99 22.96 -14.84
C ASP A 181 -6.41 23.15 -15.40
N SER A 182 -7.11 22.04 -15.69
CA SER A 182 -8.56 22.01 -15.93
C SER A 182 -9.40 21.96 -14.64
N ASP A 183 -8.79 22.10 -13.45
CA ASP A 183 -9.46 22.15 -12.15
C ASP A 183 -10.23 20.86 -11.77
N LEU A 184 -9.94 19.72 -12.41
CA LEU A 184 -10.74 18.48 -12.29
C LEU A 184 -10.63 17.77 -10.93
N PHE A 185 -9.80 18.28 -10.02
CA PHE A 185 -9.63 17.77 -8.65
C PHE A 185 -10.51 18.48 -7.61
N ALA A 186 -10.91 19.73 -7.84
CA ALA A 186 -11.59 20.55 -6.83
C ALA A 186 -12.99 20.01 -6.48
N PRO A 187 -13.44 20.14 -5.20
CA PRO A 187 -14.77 19.73 -4.78
C PRO A 187 -15.86 20.51 -5.52
N ARG A 188 -16.94 19.80 -5.86
CA ARG A 188 -18.17 20.34 -6.47
C ARG A 188 -19.34 20.16 -5.50
N ALA A 189 -20.45 20.83 -5.74
CA ALA A 189 -21.70 20.49 -5.06
C ALA A 189 -22.09 19.03 -5.40
N PRO A 190 -22.77 18.30 -4.48
CA PRO A 190 -23.09 16.90 -4.73
C PRO A 190 -24.15 16.76 -5.83
N LYS A 191 -24.06 15.71 -6.65
CA LYS A 191 -25.00 15.46 -7.76
C LYS A 191 -26.43 15.15 -7.29
N ASP A 192 -26.56 14.66 -6.06
CA ASP A 192 -27.81 14.56 -5.31
C ASP A 192 -27.56 15.16 -3.90
N PRO A 193 -28.34 16.16 -3.44
CA PRO A 193 -28.23 16.73 -2.09
C PRO A 193 -28.35 15.72 -0.93
N SER A 194 -28.89 14.52 -1.16
CA SER A 194 -28.90 13.46 -0.14
C SER A 194 -27.52 12.84 0.13
N LEU A 195 -26.57 12.97 -0.82
CA LEU A 195 -25.22 12.43 -0.70
C LEU A 195 -24.38 13.27 0.25
N ARG A 196 -24.02 12.70 1.40
CA ARG A 196 -23.07 13.33 2.33
C ARG A 196 -21.70 13.51 1.63
N PRO A 197 -21.02 14.66 1.81
CA PRO A 197 -19.66 14.90 1.31
C PRO A 197 -18.69 13.79 1.73
N PHE A 198 -17.68 13.59 0.89
CA PHE A 198 -16.60 12.68 1.16
C PHE A 198 -15.31 13.45 1.42
N THR A 199 -14.88 13.50 2.68
CA THR A 199 -13.67 14.23 3.08
C THR A 199 -12.57 13.28 3.53
N ILE A 200 -11.38 13.44 2.95
CA ILE A 200 -10.12 12.92 3.48
C ILE A 200 -9.16 14.08 3.74
N MET A 201 -8.46 14.02 4.87
CA MET A 201 -7.45 14.99 5.26
C MET A 201 -6.08 14.31 5.13
N MET A 202 -5.32 14.66 4.08
CA MET A 202 -4.04 14.01 3.78
C MET A 202 -3.12 14.04 5.01
N PRO A 203 -2.49 12.91 5.41
CA PRO A 203 -1.42 12.89 6.38
C PRO A 203 -0.27 13.80 5.94
N PRO A 204 -0.08 14.98 6.56
CA PRO A 204 0.73 16.04 5.98
C PRO A 204 2.21 15.64 6.00
N PRO A 205 2.89 15.41 4.85
CA PRO A 205 4.24 14.88 4.90
C PRO A 205 5.22 15.87 5.50
N ASN A 206 6.04 15.38 6.42
CA ASN A 206 7.10 16.15 7.08
C ASN A 206 8.07 16.75 6.04
N VAL A 207 8.43 18.04 6.15
CA VAL A 207 9.37 18.74 5.24
C VAL A 207 10.85 18.33 5.41
N THR A 208 11.08 17.05 5.68
CA THR A 208 12.35 16.43 6.10
C THR A 208 13.09 15.71 4.97
N GLY A 209 12.55 15.67 3.76
CA GLY A 209 13.24 15.11 2.59
C GLY A 209 12.31 14.73 1.46
N GLY A 210 12.80 13.84 0.58
CA GLY A 210 11.97 13.19 -0.43
C GLY A 210 11.13 12.04 0.16
N LEU A 211 9.98 11.82 -0.47
CA LEU A 211 9.04 10.74 -0.17
C LEU A 211 9.65 9.34 -0.41
N HIS A 212 9.03 8.33 0.18
CA HIS A 212 9.42 6.92 0.07
C HIS A 212 8.19 6.03 -0.17
N MET A 213 8.37 4.73 -0.42
CA MET A 213 7.26 3.86 -0.84
C MET A 213 6.03 3.81 0.10
N GLY A 214 6.20 3.96 1.42
CA GLY A 214 5.05 4.17 2.33
C GLY A 214 4.18 5.39 2.01
N HIS A 215 4.76 6.49 1.49
CA HIS A 215 3.99 7.64 1.01
C HIS A 215 3.25 7.32 -0.29
N ALA A 216 3.84 6.48 -1.17
CA ALA A 216 3.15 5.99 -2.37
C ALA A 216 1.98 5.05 -2.04
N MET A 217 2.02 4.35 -0.90
CA MET A 217 0.91 3.52 -0.42
C MET A 217 -0.29 4.38 -0.02
N PHE A 218 -0.14 5.35 0.89
CA PHE A 218 -1.27 6.20 1.28
C PHE A 218 -1.83 6.98 0.09
N VAL A 219 -0.97 7.53 -0.78
CA VAL A 219 -1.42 8.26 -1.98
C VAL A 219 -2.24 7.37 -2.90
N ALA A 220 -1.93 6.08 -3.03
CA ALA A 220 -2.75 5.16 -3.80
C ALA A 220 -4.10 4.87 -3.12
N LEU A 221 -4.12 4.66 -1.79
CA LEU A 221 -5.31 4.29 -1.03
C LEU A 221 -6.30 5.46 -0.87
N GLU A 222 -5.81 6.64 -0.49
CA GLU A 222 -6.63 7.87 -0.42
C GLU A 222 -7.18 8.25 -1.79
N ASP A 223 -6.34 8.27 -2.85
CA ASP A 223 -6.77 8.66 -4.19
C ASP A 223 -7.77 7.67 -4.82
N ILE A 224 -7.74 6.39 -4.45
CA ILE A 224 -8.78 5.42 -4.83
C ILE A 224 -10.15 5.85 -4.28
N LEU A 225 -10.24 6.12 -2.97
CA LEU A 225 -11.48 6.56 -2.33
C LEU A 225 -11.96 7.89 -2.91
N VAL A 226 -11.05 8.83 -3.11
CA VAL A 226 -11.34 10.17 -3.63
C VAL A 226 -11.85 10.12 -5.08
N ARG A 227 -11.26 9.27 -5.94
CA ARG A 227 -11.80 9.05 -7.30
C ARG A 227 -13.16 8.33 -7.25
N TYR A 228 -13.30 7.29 -6.44
CA TYR A 228 -14.54 6.54 -6.27
C TYR A 228 -15.72 7.42 -5.83
N HIS A 229 -15.57 8.21 -4.77
CA HIS A 229 -16.64 9.08 -4.28
C HIS A 229 -16.93 10.28 -5.19
N ARG A 230 -15.91 10.81 -5.88
CA ARG A 230 -16.10 11.83 -6.93
C ARG A 230 -16.93 11.28 -8.10
N MET A 231 -16.65 10.04 -8.54
CA MET A 231 -17.42 9.34 -9.58
C MET A 231 -18.83 8.94 -9.12
N LYS A 232 -19.03 8.63 -7.82
CA LYS A 232 -20.36 8.48 -7.20
C LYS A 232 -21.10 9.83 -7.00
N GLY A 233 -20.51 10.96 -7.37
CA GLY A 233 -21.17 12.27 -7.33
C GLY A 233 -21.24 12.93 -5.96
N HIS A 234 -20.47 12.46 -4.97
CA HIS A 234 -20.36 13.14 -3.68
C HIS A 234 -19.60 14.47 -3.82
N ALA A 235 -19.90 15.44 -2.96
CA ALA A 235 -19.03 16.59 -2.73
C ALA A 235 -17.71 16.13 -2.10
N THR A 236 -16.72 15.86 -2.94
CA THR A 236 -15.49 15.15 -2.55
C THR A 236 -14.32 16.11 -2.37
N LEU A 237 -13.79 16.19 -1.15
CA LEU A 237 -12.57 16.95 -0.82
C LEU A 237 -11.47 16.01 -0.31
N TRP A 238 -10.31 16.08 -0.96
CA TRP A 238 -9.06 15.60 -0.39
C TRP A 238 -8.14 16.80 -0.20
N LEU A 239 -7.95 17.21 1.05
CA LEU A 239 -7.17 18.40 1.39
C LEU A 239 -5.69 18.02 1.54
N PRO A 240 -4.79 18.54 0.70
CA PRO A 240 -3.35 18.27 0.80
C PRO A 240 -2.67 19.23 1.78
N GLY A 241 -1.53 18.81 2.32
CA GLY A 241 -0.68 19.71 3.08
C GLY A 241 0.66 19.11 3.45
N THR A 242 1.48 19.88 4.16
CA THR A 242 2.80 19.46 4.65
C THR A 242 3.01 19.87 6.10
N ASP A 243 3.81 19.10 6.83
CA ASP A 243 4.10 19.37 8.24
C ASP A 243 5.50 19.97 8.43
N HIS A 244 5.59 21.01 9.24
CA HIS A 244 6.83 21.63 9.69
C HIS A 244 7.74 20.65 10.44
N ALA A 245 7.16 19.62 11.08
CA ALA A 245 7.86 18.52 11.74
C ALA A 245 8.90 18.92 12.82
N GLY A 246 8.78 20.14 13.36
CA GLY A 246 9.57 20.72 14.46
C GLY A 246 11.01 20.21 14.57
N ILE A 247 11.23 19.39 15.60
CA ILE A 247 12.52 18.79 15.98
C ILE A 247 13.20 18.00 14.84
N ALA A 248 12.44 17.35 13.96
CA ALA A 248 12.98 16.57 12.84
C ALA A 248 13.49 17.47 11.70
N THR A 249 12.80 18.58 11.43
CA THR A 249 13.28 19.61 10.48
C THR A 249 14.48 20.36 11.06
N GLN A 250 14.44 20.73 12.34
CA GLN A 250 15.57 21.36 13.04
C GLN A 250 16.84 20.50 12.91
N LEU A 251 16.79 19.20 13.24
CA LEU A 251 17.94 18.29 13.16
C LEU A 251 18.56 18.23 11.74
N LEU A 252 17.75 18.33 10.70
CA LEU A 252 18.23 18.29 9.32
C LEU A 252 18.82 19.63 8.85
N VAL A 253 18.22 20.74 9.28
CA VAL A 253 18.77 22.09 9.03
C VAL A 253 20.08 22.28 9.80
N GLU A 254 20.17 21.87 11.07
CA GLU A 254 21.41 21.83 11.84
C GLU A 254 22.48 20.95 11.17
N ARG A 255 22.12 19.76 10.66
CA ARG A 255 23.04 18.91 9.90
C ARG A 255 23.53 19.54 8.60
N SER A 256 22.68 20.32 7.92
CA SER A 256 23.07 21.09 6.74
C SER A 256 24.01 22.24 7.09
N LEU A 257 23.73 22.97 8.19
CA LEU A 257 24.58 24.04 8.69
C LEU A 257 25.96 23.52 9.12
N ALA A 258 26.02 22.38 9.81
CA ALA A 258 27.28 21.75 10.19
C ALA A 258 28.13 21.36 8.96
N ALA A 259 27.50 20.99 7.83
CA ALA A 259 28.21 20.75 6.57
C ALA A 259 28.71 22.06 5.90
N ASP A 260 28.00 23.18 6.09
CA ASP A 260 28.45 24.54 5.72
C ASP A 260 29.56 25.08 6.67
N GLY A 261 29.82 24.40 7.79
CA GLY A 261 30.72 24.88 8.86
C GLY A 261 30.09 25.92 9.79
N LEU A 262 28.77 25.98 9.85
CA LEU A 262 27.95 26.90 10.65
C LEU A 262 27.28 26.18 11.83
N ASP A 263 27.00 26.90 12.91
CA ASP A 263 26.30 26.40 14.10
C ASP A 263 25.09 27.27 14.48
N ARG A 264 24.01 26.66 14.98
CA ARG A 264 22.78 27.35 15.37
C ARG A 264 22.99 28.34 16.52
N GLN A 265 23.79 27.99 17.53
CA GLN A 265 24.02 28.88 18.69
C GLN A 265 24.77 30.14 18.25
N THR A 266 25.79 30.00 17.39
CA THR A 266 26.56 31.13 16.85
C THR A 266 25.78 32.02 15.88
N MET A 267 24.72 31.51 15.24
CA MET A 267 23.91 32.22 14.26
C MET A 267 22.74 33.02 14.90
N GLY A 268 22.22 32.56 16.03
CA GLY A 268 21.06 33.18 16.69
C GLY A 268 19.71 32.78 16.08
N ARG A 269 18.62 33.10 16.79
CA ARG A 269 17.25 32.63 16.52
C ARG A 269 16.75 33.01 15.12
N ASP A 270 16.78 34.29 14.78
CA ASP A 270 16.06 34.81 13.60
C ASP A 270 16.71 34.34 12.29
N ALA A 271 18.04 34.36 12.23
CA ALA A 271 18.80 33.85 11.09
C ALA A 271 18.69 32.31 10.94
N PHE A 272 18.55 31.57 12.05
CA PHE A 272 18.23 30.15 11.99
C PHE A 272 16.80 29.91 11.46
N LEU A 273 15.81 30.69 11.90
CA LEU A 273 14.43 30.60 11.43
C LEU A 273 14.31 30.88 9.92
N GLU A 274 15.01 31.89 9.39
CA GLU A 274 15.05 32.11 7.94
C GLU A 274 15.65 30.92 7.19
N ARG A 275 16.74 30.30 7.69
CA ARG A 275 17.29 29.08 7.07
C ARG A 275 16.31 27.89 7.13
N VAL A 276 15.48 27.78 8.16
CA VAL A 276 14.39 26.80 8.23
C VAL A 276 13.30 27.10 7.19
N TRP A 277 12.94 28.37 6.97
CA TRP A 277 12.01 28.75 5.91
C TRP A 277 12.60 28.58 4.49
N GLU A 278 13.89 28.83 4.28
CA GLU A 278 14.61 28.47 3.04
C GLU A 278 14.52 26.97 2.77
N TRP A 279 14.76 26.13 3.80
CA TRP A 279 14.62 24.69 3.71
C TRP A 279 13.17 24.28 3.38
N LYS A 280 12.15 24.87 4.03
CA LYS A 280 10.73 24.63 3.73
C LYS A 280 10.38 24.97 2.29
N ARG A 281 10.83 26.13 1.79
CA ARG A 281 10.66 26.56 0.39
C ARG A 281 11.29 25.54 -0.58
N ALA A 282 12.50 25.05 -0.28
CA ALA A 282 13.23 24.10 -1.13
C ALA A 282 12.73 22.65 -1.07
N LYS A 283 12.18 22.19 0.07
CA LYS A 283 11.69 20.81 0.24
C LYS A 283 10.19 20.63 -0.01
N GLY A 284 9.36 21.61 0.37
CA GLY A 284 7.91 21.55 0.20
C GLY A 284 7.51 21.35 -1.27
N GLY A 285 8.01 22.20 -2.17
CA GLY A 285 7.72 22.07 -3.61
C GLY A 285 8.17 20.74 -4.24
N TYR A 286 9.22 20.10 -3.70
CA TYR A 286 9.66 18.77 -4.13
C TYR A 286 8.71 17.67 -3.64
N ILE A 287 8.24 17.75 -2.39
CA ILE A 287 7.20 16.85 -1.86
C ILE A 287 5.91 16.97 -2.69
N THR A 288 5.43 18.20 -2.92
CA THR A 288 4.26 18.48 -3.76
C THR A 288 4.46 17.91 -5.18
N GLN A 289 5.65 18.04 -5.78
CA GLN A 289 5.96 17.43 -7.08
C GLN A 289 5.94 15.89 -7.05
N GLN A 290 6.42 15.25 -5.98
CA GLN A 290 6.38 13.79 -5.83
C GLN A 290 4.95 13.27 -5.68
N LEU A 291 4.11 13.92 -4.87
CA LEU A 291 2.68 13.61 -4.74
C LEU A 291 1.93 13.75 -6.08
N ARG A 292 2.24 14.81 -6.84
CA ARG A 292 1.70 15.02 -8.20
C ARG A 292 2.12 13.91 -9.16
N ARG A 293 3.39 13.49 -9.18
CA ARG A 293 3.86 12.38 -10.05
C ARG A 293 3.28 11.01 -9.66
N LEU A 294 2.88 10.83 -8.40
CA LEU A 294 2.10 9.67 -7.90
C LEU A 294 0.60 9.70 -8.30
N GLY A 295 0.14 10.77 -8.94
CA GLY A 295 -1.22 10.86 -9.49
C GLY A 295 -2.30 11.28 -8.48
N ALA A 296 -1.92 11.89 -7.36
CA ALA A 296 -2.85 12.37 -6.34
C ALA A 296 -3.85 13.39 -6.92
N SER A 297 -5.17 13.15 -6.82
CA SER A 297 -6.24 14.06 -7.25
C SER A 297 -6.79 14.93 -6.10
N CYS A 298 -5.91 15.43 -5.24
CA CYS A 298 -6.24 16.35 -4.15
C CYS A 298 -6.41 17.81 -4.62
N ASP A 299 -7.11 18.62 -3.81
CA ASP A 299 -7.33 20.03 -4.12
C ASP A 299 -6.10 20.89 -3.74
N TRP A 300 -5.17 21.01 -4.68
CA TRP A 300 -3.97 21.84 -4.53
C TRP A 300 -4.25 23.33 -4.27
N LYS A 301 -5.45 23.85 -4.55
CA LYS A 301 -5.82 25.24 -4.20
C LYS A 301 -6.13 25.39 -2.71
N ARG A 302 -6.42 24.27 -2.04
CA ARG A 302 -6.61 24.16 -0.59
C ARG A 302 -5.38 23.61 0.14
N GLU A 303 -4.19 23.61 -0.47
CA GLU A 303 -2.95 23.21 0.20
C GLU A 303 -2.74 24.00 1.51
N ARG A 304 -2.24 23.32 2.55
CA ARG A 304 -1.97 23.88 3.88
C ARG A 304 -0.58 23.49 4.38
N PHE A 305 0.00 24.34 5.21
CA PHE A 305 1.19 24.05 5.99
C PHE A 305 0.95 24.37 7.47
N THR A 306 1.46 23.54 8.37
CA THR A 306 1.13 23.61 9.82
C THR A 306 1.59 24.89 10.53
N LEU A 307 2.46 25.70 9.91
CA LEU A 307 2.85 27.05 10.38
C LEU A 307 2.35 28.17 9.45
N ASP A 308 1.31 27.94 8.64
CA ASP A 308 0.58 29.03 8.00
C ASP A 308 -0.15 29.86 9.06
N ALA A 309 -0.38 31.15 8.79
CA ALA A 309 -0.90 32.08 9.80
C ALA A 309 -2.27 31.67 10.40
N PRO A 310 -3.27 31.18 9.64
CA PRO A 310 -4.53 30.71 10.21
C PRO A 310 -4.36 29.48 11.11
N LEU A 311 -3.54 28.51 10.70
CA LEU A 311 -3.29 27.30 11.50
C LEU A 311 -2.49 27.63 12.77
N SER A 312 -1.60 28.62 12.72
CA SER A 312 -0.87 29.14 13.88
C SER A 312 -1.79 29.88 14.86
N ALA A 313 -2.79 30.61 14.36
CA ALA A 313 -3.84 31.20 15.18
C ALA A 313 -4.71 30.11 15.82
N ALA A 314 -5.08 29.06 15.08
CA ALA A 314 -5.82 27.91 15.60
C ALA A 314 -5.05 27.16 16.71
N VAL A 315 -3.73 26.98 16.57
CA VAL A 315 -2.88 26.42 17.64
C VAL A 315 -2.92 27.30 18.89
N THR A 316 -2.91 28.62 18.72
CA THR A 316 -2.98 29.59 19.83
C THR A 316 -4.33 29.52 20.54
N GLU A 317 -5.43 29.52 19.78
CA GLU A 317 -6.79 29.39 20.33
C GLU A 317 -7.01 28.04 21.02
N ALA A 318 -6.49 26.94 20.47
CA ALA A 318 -6.51 25.62 21.10
C ALA A 318 -5.76 25.61 22.44
N PHE A 319 -4.61 26.28 22.53
CA PHE A 319 -3.88 26.43 23.78
C PHE A 319 -4.69 27.23 24.81
N VAL A 320 -5.23 28.40 24.43
CA VAL A 320 -6.04 29.24 25.32
C VAL A 320 -7.30 28.49 25.81
N ARG A 321 -8.07 27.87 24.92
CA ARG A 321 -9.27 27.09 25.30
C ARG A 321 -8.96 25.91 26.22
N LEU A 322 -7.80 25.28 26.11
CA LEU A 322 -7.41 24.18 27.01
C LEU A 322 -6.82 24.69 28.34
N HIS A 323 -6.13 25.82 28.33
CA HIS A 323 -5.68 26.52 29.55
C HIS A 323 -6.88 26.97 30.39
N ASP A 324 -7.86 27.62 29.78
CA ASP A 324 -9.03 28.17 30.49
C ASP A 324 -9.98 27.07 30.99
N LYS A 325 -9.96 25.88 30.37
CA LYS A 325 -10.58 24.65 30.89
C LYS A 325 -9.78 23.98 32.03
N GLY A 326 -8.65 24.55 32.45
CA GLY A 326 -7.74 23.98 33.46
C GLY A 326 -7.01 22.71 33.02
N LEU A 327 -7.04 22.40 31.72
CA LEU A 327 -6.46 21.20 31.12
C LEU A 327 -5.00 21.38 30.74
N ILE A 328 -4.58 22.59 30.36
CA ILE A 328 -3.17 22.96 30.27
C ILE A 328 -2.71 23.55 31.61
N TYR A 329 -1.56 23.10 32.11
CA TYR A 329 -0.92 23.63 33.32
C TYR A 329 0.61 23.60 33.18
N ARG A 330 1.30 24.50 33.90
CA ARG A 330 2.77 24.45 34.06
C ARG A 330 3.12 23.76 35.38
N GLY A 331 4.19 22.98 35.40
CA GLY A 331 4.64 22.29 36.62
C GLY A 331 6.07 21.75 36.49
N GLU A 332 6.64 21.34 37.62
CA GLU A 332 7.93 20.64 37.66
C GLU A 332 7.71 19.14 37.57
N TYR A 333 8.41 18.48 36.64
CA TYR A 333 8.32 17.04 36.43
C TYR A 333 9.66 16.45 35.98
N MET A 334 9.84 15.15 36.16
CA MET A 334 10.96 14.41 35.56
C MET A 334 10.67 14.22 34.06
N VAL A 335 11.41 14.91 33.19
CA VAL A 335 11.23 14.82 31.73
C VAL A 335 12.36 14.05 31.08
N ASN A 336 12.03 13.37 29.98
CA ASN A 336 12.99 12.80 29.06
C ASN A 336 13.72 13.96 28.34
N TRP A 337 14.98 14.21 28.66
CA TRP A 337 15.75 15.30 28.08
C TRP A 337 16.74 14.78 27.02
N SER A 338 16.76 15.39 25.83
CA SER A 338 17.83 15.21 24.84
C SER A 338 18.94 16.24 25.10
N PRO A 339 20.15 15.83 25.54
CA PRO A 339 21.23 16.76 25.82
C PRO A 339 21.80 17.41 24.55
N ASN A 340 21.75 16.70 23.42
CA ASN A 340 22.21 17.18 22.12
C ASN A 340 21.28 18.27 21.56
N LEU A 341 19.97 17.98 21.54
CA LEU A 341 18.97 18.88 20.96
C LEU A 341 18.56 19.99 21.95
N ARG A 342 18.90 19.81 23.24
CA ARG A 342 18.61 20.69 24.38
C ARG A 342 17.11 20.96 24.54
N THR A 343 16.32 19.89 24.50
CA THR A 343 14.85 19.90 24.63
C THR A 343 14.36 18.70 25.43
N ALA A 344 13.18 18.84 26.04
CA ALA A 344 12.37 17.69 26.45
C ALA A 344 11.84 16.95 25.21
N VAL A 345 11.55 15.66 25.35
CA VAL A 345 10.87 14.81 24.36
C VAL A 345 9.76 13.99 25.04
N SER A 346 8.75 13.55 24.28
CA SER A 346 7.68 12.71 24.85
C SER A 346 8.13 11.26 25.05
N ASP A 347 7.46 10.50 25.93
CA ASP A 347 7.75 9.07 26.15
C ASP A 347 7.66 8.22 24.86
N LEU A 348 6.84 8.67 23.90
CA LEU A 348 6.66 8.00 22.61
C LEU A 348 7.84 8.24 21.65
N GLU A 349 8.67 9.27 21.90
CA GLU A 349 9.85 9.60 21.10
C GLU A 349 11.16 9.01 21.67
N VAL A 350 11.05 8.23 22.75
CA VAL A 350 12.13 7.45 23.35
C VAL A 350 12.09 6.01 22.81
N GLU A 351 13.07 5.65 21.99
CA GLU A 351 13.31 4.26 21.61
C GLU A 351 14.25 3.60 22.63
N PHE A 352 14.05 2.31 22.92
CA PHE A 352 14.85 1.59 23.90
C PHE A 352 15.74 0.53 23.23
N SER A 353 17.04 0.58 23.51
CA SER A 353 18.03 -0.40 23.07
C SER A 353 18.49 -1.29 24.23
N GLU A 354 18.68 -2.58 23.97
CA GLU A 354 19.40 -3.47 24.89
C GLU A 354 20.90 -3.36 24.60
N GLU A 355 21.67 -2.91 25.59
CA GLU A 355 23.12 -2.68 25.47
C GLU A 355 23.87 -3.35 26.62
N GLN A 356 25.08 -3.85 26.34
CA GLN A 356 25.97 -4.37 27.40
C GLN A 356 26.62 -3.20 28.14
N GLY A 357 26.14 -2.97 29.37
CA GLY A 357 26.72 -2.03 30.31
C GLY A 357 27.44 -2.74 31.46
N THR A 358 27.65 -1.99 32.53
CA THR A 358 28.31 -2.46 33.76
C THR A 358 27.42 -2.15 34.95
N LEU A 359 27.28 -3.11 35.88
CA LEU A 359 26.72 -2.89 37.21
C LEU A 359 27.88 -2.77 38.21
N TYR A 360 27.88 -1.70 38.97
CA TYR A 360 28.94 -1.28 39.88
C TYR A 360 28.49 -1.50 41.33
N TYR A 361 29.27 -2.24 42.11
CA TYR A 361 29.00 -2.56 43.51
C TYR A 361 29.94 -1.77 44.43
N PHE A 362 29.40 -1.09 45.43
CA PHE A 362 30.16 -0.25 46.34
C PHE A 362 29.59 -0.29 47.77
N ASN A 363 30.42 0.07 48.74
CA ASN A 363 30.02 0.29 50.12
C ASN A 363 29.52 1.72 50.33
N TYR A 364 28.37 1.84 50.97
CA TYR A 364 27.76 3.10 51.44
C TYR A 364 27.97 3.18 52.96
N PRO A 365 28.85 4.04 53.49
CA PRO A 365 29.13 4.09 54.92
C PRO A 365 27.91 4.57 55.72
N VAL A 366 27.64 3.93 56.86
CA VAL A 366 26.66 4.41 57.85
C VAL A 366 27.32 5.51 58.68
N ALA A 367 26.60 6.62 58.91
CA ALA A 367 27.13 7.71 59.72
C ALA A 367 27.31 7.27 61.19
N ASP A 368 28.33 7.83 61.83
CA ASP A 368 28.68 7.59 63.23
C ASP A 368 28.89 6.09 63.56
N SER A 369 29.46 5.33 62.61
CA SER A 369 29.60 3.87 62.69
C SER A 369 30.67 3.32 61.75
N ASP A 370 31.18 2.13 62.06
CA ASP A 370 32.01 1.31 61.15
C ASP A 370 31.16 0.43 60.20
N GLU A 371 29.83 0.46 60.34
CA GLU A 371 28.91 -0.28 59.46
C GLU A 371 28.87 0.30 58.03
N VAL A 372 28.77 -0.58 57.04
CA VAL A 372 28.61 -0.22 55.62
C VAL A 372 27.47 -1.01 54.99
N VAL A 373 26.71 -0.37 54.10
CA VAL A 373 25.66 -1.03 53.31
C VAL A 373 26.17 -1.21 51.87
N PRO A 374 26.29 -2.44 51.35
CA PRO A 374 26.66 -2.63 49.95
C PRO A 374 25.48 -2.25 49.04
N VAL A 375 25.75 -1.50 47.98
CA VAL A 375 24.76 -1.00 47.00
C VAL A 375 25.25 -1.31 45.58
N ALA A 376 24.31 -1.55 44.67
CA ALA A 376 24.57 -1.74 43.24
C ALA A 376 23.98 -0.58 42.41
N THR A 377 24.68 -0.13 41.38
CA THR A 377 24.13 0.84 40.39
C THR A 377 24.77 0.72 39.01
N SER A 378 24.04 1.06 37.96
CA SER A 378 24.57 1.25 36.59
C SER A 378 25.15 2.64 36.34
N ARG A 379 24.88 3.61 37.24
CA ARG A 379 25.19 5.03 37.06
C ARG A 379 26.03 5.63 38.22
N PRO A 380 27.31 5.26 38.41
CA PRO A 380 28.20 5.86 39.41
C PRO A 380 28.17 7.40 39.46
N GLU A 381 28.05 8.08 38.32
CA GLU A 381 27.99 9.55 38.27
C GLU A 381 26.79 10.17 39.00
N THR A 382 25.72 9.40 39.22
CA THR A 382 24.51 9.86 39.91
C THR A 382 24.59 9.80 41.43
N ILE A 383 25.53 9.02 42.00
CA ILE A 383 25.72 8.87 43.45
C ILE A 383 25.91 10.23 44.14
N LEU A 384 26.63 11.14 43.49
CA LEU A 384 26.89 12.51 43.97
C LEU A 384 25.62 13.29 44.32
N GLY A 385 24.48 12.94 43.71
CA GLY A 385 23.17 13.58 43.88
C GLY A 385 22.20 12.79 44.76
N ASP A 386 22.63 11.69 45.39
CA ASP A 386 21.76 10.86 46.24
C ASP A 386 21.14 11.68 47.37
N THR A 387 19.88 11.39 47.71
CA THR A 387 19.17 12.08 48.81
C THR A 387 18.56 11.13 49.83
N ALA A 388 18.58 9.82 49.57
CA ALA A 388 18.42 8.77 50.56
C ALA A 388 19.16 7.49 50.14
N LEU A 389 19.43 6.63 51.12
CA LEU A 389 19.72 5.21 50.91
C LEU A 389 18.44 4.44 51.25
N CYS A 390 17.91 3.62 50.36
CA CYS A 390 16.66 2.89 50.57
C CYS A 390 16.89 1.39 50.68
N VAL A 391 16.16 0.74 51.59
CA VAL A 391 16.14 -0.72 51.78
C VAL A 391 14.71 -1.23 51.81
N HIS A 392 14.50 -2.53 51.62
CA HIS A 392 13.16 -3.10 51.78
C HIS A 392 12.78 -3.16 53.28
N PRO A 393 11.55 -2.76 53.70
CA PRO A 393 11.16 -2.75 55.12
C PRO A 393 11.24 -4.11 55.81
N GLU A 394 11.07 -5.20 55.07
CA GLU A 394 11.18 -6.58 55.58
C GLU A 394 12.56 -7.23 55.39
N ASP A 395 13.62 -6.45 55.09
CA ASP A 395 14.97 -7.02 54.96
C ASP A 395 15.70 -7.11 56.32
N PRO A 396 15.89 -8.31 56.89
CA PRO A 396 16.55 -8.46 58.18
C PRO A 396 18.04 -8.08 58.17
N ARG A 397 18.65 -7.85 56.99
CA ARG A 397 20.03 -7.37 56.88
C ARG A 397 20.17 -5.89 57.23
N TYR A 398 19.11 -5.10 57.03
CA TYR A 398 19.17 -3.63 57.06
C TYR A 398 18.06 -2.97 57.89
N ALA A 399 17.08 -3.73 58.39
CA ALA A 399 15.97 -3.19 59.18
C ALA A 399 16.42 -2.36 60.41
N HIS A 400 17.57 -2.68 61.02
CA HIS A 400 18.16 -1.92 62.14
C HIS A 400 18.84 -0.60 61.73
N LEU A 401 18.98 -0.34 60.43
CA LEU A 401 19.58 0.88 59.88
C LEU A 401 18.54 1.94 59.49
N VAL A 402 17.27 1.56 59.33
CA VAL A 402 16.18 2.48 58.95
C VAL A 402 16.05 3.60 59.98
N GLY A 403 16.03 4.85 59.51
CA GLY A 403 16.03 6.05 60.34
C GLY A 403 17.41 6.55 60.78
N ARG A 404 18.50 5.79 60.56
CA ARG A 404 19.88 6.29 60.69
C ARG A 404 20.25 7.14 59.46
N ARG A 405 21.49 7.61 59.41
CA ARG A 405 22.05 8.32 58.25
C ARG A 405 23.18 7.53 57.60
N ALA A 406 23.40 7.76 56.32
CA ALA A 406 24.52 7.23 55.54
C ALA A 406 25.32 8.38 54.91
N VAL A 407 26.61 8.17 54.67
CA VAL A 407 27.53 9.15 54.06
C VAL A 407 27.60 8.91 52.56
N VAL A 408 27.27 9.92 51.75
CA VAL A 408 27.28 9.80 50.28
C VAL A 408 28.73 9.73 49.78
N PRO A 409 29.14 8.67 49.05
CA PRO A 409 30.50 8.54 48.53
C PRO A 409 30.96 9.75 47.70
N GLU A 410 32.24 10.10 47.81
CA GLU A 410 32.90 11.17 47.03
C GLU A 410 32.27 12.58 47.10
N THR A 411 31.49 12.88 48.16
CA THR A 411 30.84 14.20 48.37
C THR A 411 31.45 15.05 49.49
N GLY A 412 32.63 14.69 50.01
CA GLY A 412 33.24 15.39 51.14
C GLY A 412 32.51 15.24 52.48
N GLY A 413 31.65 14.21 52.63
CA GLY A 413 30.96 13.89 53.89
C GLY A 413 29.49 14.29 53.96
N ARG A 414 28.82 14.57 52.82
CA ARG A 414 27.38 14.82 52.78
C ARG A 414 26.63 13.59 53.33
N THR A 415 25.65 13.78 54.22
CA THR A 415 24.86 12.65 54.78
C THR A 415 23.41 12.69 54.34
N VAL A 416 22.82 11.50 54.16
CA VAL A 416 21.43 11.27 53.74
C VAL A 416 20.72 10.31 54.72
N PRO A 417 19.39 10.36 54.88
CA PRO A 417 18.65 9.37 55.66
C PRO A 417 18.72 7.97 55.02
N ILE A 418 18.64 6.94 55.87
CA ILE A 418 18.34 5.56 55.46
C ILE A 418 16.83 5.35 55.62
N ILE A 419 16.13 5.08 54.52
CA ILE A 419 14.67 4.95 54.45
C ILE A 419 14.26 3.53 54.07
N ALA A 420 12.98 3.20 54.24
CA ALA A 420 12.40 1.92 53.83
C ALA A 420 11.25 2.12 52.84
N ASP A 421 11.27 1.38 51.73
CA ASP A 421 10.22 1.41 50.70
C ASP A 421 10.09 0.02 50.05
N THR A 422 8.86 -0.42 49.76
CA THR A 422 8.59 -1.73 49.16
C THR A 422 8.94 -1.83 47.68
N TYR A 423 9.36 -0.73 47.04
CA TYR A 423 9.95 -0.74 45.70
C TYR A 423 11.31 -1.46 45.65
N VAL A 424 12.07 -1.49 46.76
CA VAL A 424 13.40 -2.12 46.77
C VAL A 424 13.26 -3.64 46.77
N ASP A 425 13.66 -4.28 45.68
CA ASP A 425 13.79 -5.74 45.62
C ASP A 425 14.91 -6.21 46.56
N ARG A 426 14.61 -7.26 47.34
CA ARG A 426 15.51 -7.89 48.32
C ARG A 426 16.55 -8.79 47.64
N GLU A 427 16.21 -9.38 46.49
CA GLU A 427 17.05 -10.34 45.78
C GLU A 427 17.92 -9.65 44.72
N PHE A 428 17.44 -8.56 44.11
CA PHE A 428 18.22 -7.80 43.13
C PHE A 428 19.40 -7.03 43.76
N GLY A 429 20.57 -7.15 43.12
CA GLY A 429 21.78 -6.40 43.48
C GLY A 429 22.32 -6.77 44.86
N THR A 430 21.83 -6.09 45.90
CA THR A 430 22.24 -6.24 47.30
C THR A 430 21.08 -6.20 48.30
N GLY A 431 19.85 -5.88 47.88
CA GLY A 431 18.74 -5.53 48.78
C GLY A 431 18.75 -4.06 49.28
N ALA A 432 19.67 -3.23 48.78
CA ALA A 432 19.76 -1.81 49.08
C ALA A 432 19.99 -0.98 47.80
N LEU A 433 19.29 0.15 47.70
CA LEU A 433 19.21 1.00 46.51
C LEU A 433 19.55 2.46 46.87
N LYS A 434 20.47 3.08 46.12
CA LYS A 434 20.72 4.53 46.19
C LYS A 434 19.58 5.31 45.51
N ILE A 435 19.01 6.31 46.19
CA ILE A 435 17.91 7.13 45.67
C ILE A 435 18.42 8.49 45.20
N THR A 436 18.37 8.73 43.89
CA THR A 436 18.76 9.99 43.22
C THR A 436 17.55 10.64 42.50
N PRO A 437 16.66 11.37 43.19
CA PRO A 437 15.41 11.91 42.61
C PRO A 437 15.59 12.90 41.45
N GLY A 438 16.81 13.35 41.17
CA GLY A 438 17.12 14.21 40.01
C GLY A 438 17.39 13.48 38.70
N HIS A 439 17.61 12.14 38.71
CA HIS A 439 18.16 11.39 37.56
C HIS A 439 17.55 10.01 37.27
N ASP A 440 16.55 9.56 38.03
CA ASP A 440 15.76 8.36 37.71
C ASP A 440 14.26 8.58 38.04
N PRO A 441 13.31 8.16 37.18
CA PRO A 441 11.88 8.36 37.41
C PRO A 441 11.31 7.64 38.65
N ASN A 442 11.87 6.48 39.02
CA ASN A 442 11.43 5.71 40.18
C ASN A 442 11.98 6.35 41.46
N ASP A 443 13.26 6.72 41.46
CA ASP A 443 13.88 7.49 42.54
C ASP A 443 13.15 8.83 42.76
N TYR A 444 12.62 9.45 41.70
CA TYR A 444 11.82 10.67 41.77
C TYR A 444 10.45 10.46 42.46
N GLU A 445 9.74 9.38 42.15
CA GLU A 445 8.49 9.05 42.85
C GLU A 445 8.71 8.54 44.29
N ILE A 446 9.81 7.84 44.57
CA ILE A 446 10.27 7.55 45.95
C ILE A 446 10.58 8.86 46.67
N GLY A 447 11.30 9.78 46.02
CA GLY A 447 11.61 11.12 46.53
C GLY A 447 10.36 11.90 46.91
N LYS A 448 9.29 11.84 46.10
CA LYS A 448 7.98 12.39 46.46
C LYS A 448 7.35 11.67 47.66
N ARG A 449 7.30 10.32 47.66
CA ARG A 449 6.71 9.53 48.77
C ARG A 449 7.35 9.88 50.12
N HIS A 450 8.67 9.97 50.18
CA HIS A 450 9.44 10.22 51.41
C HIS A 450 9.84 11.68 51.61
N HIS A 451 9.35 12.60 50.76
CA HIS A 451 9.56 14.04 50.82
C HIS A 451 11.06 14.44 50.81
N LEU A 452 11.86 13.73 50.02
CA LEU A 452 13.30 13.96 49.87
C LEU A 452 13.59 15.21 49.04
N PRO A 453 14.74 15.88 49.24
CA PRO A 453 15.26 16.85 48.29
C PRO A 453 15.46 16.26 46.89
N ILE A 454 15.47 17.12 45.88
CA ILE A 454 15.76 16.76 44.49
C ILE A 454 17.04 17.49 44.10
N ILE A 455 18.12 16.76 43.82
CA ILE A 455 19.41 17.31 43.40
C ILE A 455 19.64 16.94 41.94
N SER A 456 19.61 17.93 41.04
CA SER A 456 20.09 17.75 39.67
C SER A 456 21.59 18.03 39.61
N LEU A 457 22.33 17.09 39.02
CA LEU A 457 23.77 17.12 38.76
C LEU A 457 24.11 17.54 37.33
N LEU A 458 23.13 17.67 36.43
CA LEU A 458 23.36 17.85 34.99
C LEU A 458 22.97 19.25 34.52
N ASN A 459 23.82 19.82 33.68
CA ASN A 459 23.49 20.95 32.81
C ASN A 459 22.60 20.49 31.64
N LYS A 460 21.96 21.45 30.95
CA LYS A 460 21.09 21.18 29.79
C LYS A 460 21.80 20.51 28.58
N ASP A 461 23.11 20.32 28.60
CA ASP A 461 23.89 19.55 27.61
C ASP A 461 24.47 18.22 28.13
N GLY A 462 24.15 17.80 29.34
CA GLY A 462 24.63 16.54 29.90
C GLY A 462 26.06 16.58 30.46
N THR A 463 26.65 17.77 30.56
CA THR A 463 27.82 18.00 31.43
C THR A 463 27.39 18.10 32.89
N MET A 464 28.28 17.75 33.82
CA MET A 464 28.06 17.85 35.26
C MET A 464 28.05 19.32 35.71
N ASN A 465 27.15 19.69 36.61
CA ASN A 465 27.02 21.03 37.19
C ASN A 465 27.76 21.15 38.55
N GLU A 466 27.66 22.30 39.20
CA GLU A 466 28.35 22.58 40.48
C GLU A 466 27.98 21.64 41.63
N ALA A 467 26.79 21.02 41.63
CA ALA A 467 26.38 20.06 42.65
C ALA A 467 27.14 18.71 42.55
N ALA A 468 27.90 18.49 41.47
CA ALA A 468 28.82 17.37 41.33
C ALA A 468 30.21 17.61 41.95
N GLY A 469 30.46 18.78 42.58
CA GLY A 469 31.72 19.08 43.26
C GLY A 469 32.94 18.98 42.33
N ASP A 470 33.95 18.21 42.71
CA ASP A 470 35.19 17.99 41.95
C ASP A 470 34.97 17.38 40.55
N PHE A 471 33.78 16.85 40.27
CA PHE A 471 33.40 16.27 38.98
C PHE A 471 32.66 17.26 38.05
N ALA A 472 32.43 18.50 38.49
CA ALA A 472 31.77 19.55 37.70
C ALA A 472 32.49 19.83 36.36
N GLY A 473 31.72 20.17 35.32
CA GLY A 473 32.20 20.48 33.98
C GLY A 473 32.63 19.27 33.13
N GLN A 474 32.70 18.06 33.69
CA GLN A 474 32.94 16.83 32.93
C GLN A 474 31.68 16.42 32.16
N ASP A 475 31.79 15.74 31.01
CA ASP A 475 30.64 15.00 30.44
C ASP A 475 30.29 13.81 31.35
N ARG A 476 28.99 13.49 31.48
CA ARG A 476 28.49 12.40 32.32
C ARG A 476 29.15 11.02 32.11
N ALA A 477 29.59 10.67 30.89
CA ALA A 477 30.29 9.41 30.65
C ALA A 477 31.76 9.46 31.15
N VAL A 478 32.39 10.63 31.13
CA VAL A 478 33.70 10.87 31.76
C VAL A 478 33.55 10.88 33.28
N ALA A 479 32.56 11.61 33.81
CA ALA A 479 32.25 11.65 35.24
C ALA A 479 31.98 10.25 35.81
N ARG A 480 31.29 9.37 35.09
CA ARG A 480 31.07 7.96 35.49
C ARG A 480 32.38 7.21 35.74
N ALA A 481 33.39 7.41 34.88
CA ALA A 481 34.71 6.81 35.04
C ALA A 481 35.51 7.49 36.17
N SER A 482 35.45 8.82 36.27
CA SER A 482 36.13 9.61 37.30
C SER A 482 35.64 9.29 38.71
N VAL A 483 34.32 9.26 38.93
CA VAL A 483 33.70 8.94 40.23
C VAL A 483 34.06 7.50 40.63
N TRP A 484 33.96 6.54 39.69
CA TRP A 484 34.35 5.17 40.00
C TRP A 484 35.84 5.04 40.36
N ALA A 485 36.74 5.75 39.66
CA ALA A 485 38.16 5.77 39.99
C ALA A 485 38.44 6.40 41.37
N ALA A 486 37.69 7.43 41.76
CA ALA A 486 37.75 8.00 43.11
C ALA A 486 37.28 6.99 44.17
N MET A 487 36.15 6.31 43.93
CA MET A 487 35.63 5.25 44.81
C MET A 487 36.58 4.04 44.94
N GLN A 488 37.41 3.77 43.92
CA GLN A 488 38.49 2.78 44.00
C GLN A 488 39.68 3.28 44.84
N ALA A 489 39.99 4.57 44.79
CA ALA A 489 41.05 5.19 45.60
C ALA A 489 40.65 5.36 47.08
N SER A 490 39.37 5.63 47.36
CA SER A 490 38.80 5.73 48.72
C SER A 490 38.51 4.36 49.36
N GLY A 491 38.60 3.27 48.59
CA GLY A 491 38.35 1.89 49.07
C GLY A 491 36.87 1.52 49.19
N LEU A 492 35.96 2.36 48.69
CA LEU A 492 34.51 2.11 48.73
C LEU A 492 34.03 1.19 47.60
N ALA A 493 34.75 1.11 46.48
CA ALA A 493 34.42 0.22 45.36
C ALA A 493 34.69 -1.27 45.70
N LEU A 494 33.67 -2.13 45.53
CA LEU A 494 33.76 -3.57 45.79
C LEU A 494 34.13 -4.36 44.52
N ARG A 495 33.29 -4.25 43.47
CA ARG A 495 33.42 -5.02 42.22
C ARG A 495 32.57 -4.42 41.10
N THR A 496 32.79 -4.90 39.89
CA THR A 496 31.93 -4.64 38.71
C THR A 496 31.52 -5.95 38.06
N GLU A 497 30.37 -5.98 37.39
CA GLU A 497 29.95 -7.09 36.53
C GLU A 497 29.32 -6.58 35.21
N PRO A 498 29.42 -7.35 34.10
CA PRO A 498 28.65 -7.07 32.89
C PRO A 498 27.15 -7.18 33.16
N HIS A 499 26.37 -6.23 32.67
CA HIS A 499 24.92 -6.20 32.89
C HIS A 499 24.21 -5.62 31.66
N THR A 500 23.26 -6.37 31.10
CA THR A 500 22.42 -5.91 29.99
C THR A 500 21.50 -4.80 30.49
N GLN A 501 21.60 -3.61 29.92
CA GLN A 501 20.82 -2.44 30.29
C GLN A 501 19.85 -2.07 29.17
N ARG A 502 18.63 -1.69 29.53
CA ARG A 502 17.62 -1.14 28.62
C ARG A 502 17.79 0.38 28.55
N VAL A 503 18.59 0.86 27.60
CA VAL A 503 19.01 2.26 27.48
C VAL A 503 17.93 3.08 26.74
N PRO A 504 17.44 4.21 27.29
CA PRO A 504 16.55 5.12 26.58
C PRO A 504 17.35 5.99 25.59
N ARG A 505 16.91 6.03 24.33
CA ARG A 505 17.54 6.81 23.25
C ARG A 505 16.54 7.66 22.49
N SER A 506 17.02 8.80 22.01
CA SER A 506 16.31 9.74 21.16
C SER A 506 16.00 9.11 19.81
N GLN A 507 14.71 8.96 19.44
CA GLN A 507 14.30 8.44 18.11
C GLN A 507 14.87 9.28 16.95
N ARG A 508 15.21 10.55 17.17
CA ARG A 508 15.69 11.48 16.13
C ARG A 508 17.21 11.55 16.05
N GLY A 509 17.88 11.74 17.19
CA GLY A 509 19.33 11.96 17.24
C GLY A 509 20.15 10.71 17.61
N GLY A 510 19.54 9.72 18.26
CA GLY A 510 20.19 8.49 18.71
C GLY A 510 21.00 8.62 20.01
N GLU A 511 21.15 9.81 20.58
CA GLU A 511 21.76 10.01 21.90
C GLU A 511 20.96 9.34 23.03
N ILE A 512 21.67 9.02 24.12
CA ILE A 512 21.05 8.61 25.37
C ILE A 512 20.25 9.78 25.94
N ILE A 513 18.98 9.51 26.24
CA ILE A 513 18.07 10.43 26.91
C ILE A 513 18.39 10.44 28.41
N GLU A 514 18.49 11.63 28.98
CA GLU A 514 18.69 11.80 30.42
C GLU A 514 17.36 12.14 31.11
N PRO A 515 16.97 11.45 32.18
CA PRO A 515 15.93 11.94 33.08
C PRO A 515 16.44 13.23 33.74
N LEU A 516 15.69 14.33 33.57
CA LEU A 516 16.02 15.64 34.13
C LEU A 516 14.76 16.28 34.69
N VAL A 517 14.80 16.75 35.94
CA VAL A 517 13.69 17.53 36.49
C VAL A 517 13.65 18.92 35.86
N SER A 518 12.51 19.28 35.29
CA SER A 518 12.34 20.54 34.55
C SER A 518 10.93 21.12 34.73
N THR A 519 10.83 22.45 34.74
CA THR A 519 9.55 23.17 34.68
C THR A 519 9.06 23.19 33.23
N GLN A 520 7.92 22.58 32.95
CA GLN A 520 7.38 22.40 31.59
C GLN A 520 5.85 22.56 31.58
N TRP A 521 5.28 22.64 30.37
CA TRP A 521 3.83 22.69 30.14
C TRP A 521 3.26 21.29 29.87
N PHE A 522 2.10 21.00 30.47
CA PHE A 522 1.46 19.67 30.45
C PHE A 522 -0.02 19.76 30.12
N VAL A 523 -0.55 18.73 29.43
CA VAL A 523 -1.98 18.57 29.12
C VAL A 523 -2.58 17.45 29.97
N ARG A 524 -3.72 17.69 30.63
CA ARG A 524 -4.52 16.69 31.37
C ARG A 524 -5.28 15.77 30.42
N THR A 525 -4.53 14.95 29.68
CA THR A 525 -5.01 14.07 28.59
C THR A 525 -6.20 13.19 28.97
N ALA A 526 -6.23 12.60 30.18
CA ALA A 526 -7.24 11.61 30.55
C ALA A 526 -8.71 12.10 30.48
N SER A 527 -8.96 13.41 30.58
CA SER A 527 -10.31 14.00 30.42
C SER A 527 -10.70 14.22 28.96
N LEU A 528 -9.73 14.34 28.07
CA LEU A 528 -9.91 14.37 26.61
C LEU A 528 -9.98 12.93 26.04
N ALA A 529 -9.25 12.00 26.65
CA ALA A 529 -9.23 10.58 26.30
C ALA A 529 -10.55 9.88 26.60
N ALA A 530 -11.23 10.23 27.70
CA ALA A 530 -12.49 9.59 28.10
C ALA A 530 -13.61 9.65 27.03
N PRO A 531 -13.98 10.81 26.45
CA PRO A 531 -15.00 10.87 25.39
C PRO A 531 -14.51 10.25 24.06
N ALA A 532 -13.22 10.33 23.76
CA ALA A 532 -12.61 9.69 22.59
C ALA A 532 -12.64 8.15 22.67
N ALA A 533 -12.29 7.59 23.82
CA ALA A 533 -12.36 6.15 24.08
C ALA A 533 -13.81 5.65 24.13
N ALA A 534 -14.75 6.47 24.62
CA ALA A 534 -16.17 6.19 24.47
C ALA A 534 -16.55 6.13 22.98
N ALA A 535 -16.15 7.10 22.16
CA ALA A 535 -16.52 7.10 20.73
C ALA A 535 -16.09 5.84 19.95
N VAL A 536 -14.96 5.21 20.31
CA VAL A 536 -14.55 3.92 19.73
C VAL A 536 -15.42 2.77 20.29
N ARG A 537 -15.56 2.65 21.61
CA ARG A 537 -16.34 1.56 22.25
C ARG A 537 -17.84 1.60 21.91
N ASP A 538 -18.40 2.79 21.76
CA ASP A 538 -19.80 3.02 21.39
C ASP A 538 -20.08 2.73 19.91
N GLY A 539 -19.04 2.42 19.11
CA GLY A 539 -19.14 2.23 17.66
C GLY A 539 -19.34 3.53 16.85
N ARG A 540 -19.16 4.71 17.47
CA ARG A 540 -19.26 6.03 16.80
C ARG A 540 -18.08 6.31 15.87
N VAL A 541 -17.00 5.54 15.95
CA VAL A 541 -15.88 5.52 14.99
C VAL A 541 -15.57 4.08 14.60
N LYS A 542 -15.54 3.78 13.30
CA LYS A 542 -15.18 2.46 12.76
C LYS A 542 -13.65 2.34 12.65
N VAL A 543 -13.03 1.39 13.34
CA VAL A 543 -11.58 1.11 13.23
C VAL A 543 -11.33 -0.12 12.35
N VAL A 544 -10.51 0.02 11.31
CA VAL A 544 -10.14 -1.05 10.38
C VAL A 544 -8.61 -1.22 10.35
N PRO A 545 -8.03 -2.37 10.78
CA PRO A 545 -8.66 -3.53 11.41
C PRO A 545 -8.88 -3.37 12.94
N PRO A 546 -9.82 -4.12 13.55
CA PRO A 546 -10.33 -3.87 14.91
C PRO A 546 -9.45 -4.44 16.05
N ARG A 547 -8.11 -4.34 15.98
CA ARG A 547 -7.17 -4.99 16.92
C ARG A 547 -6.30 -4.04 17.77
N PHE A 548 -6.66 -2.76 17.87
CA PHE A 548 -5.82 -1.74 18.51
C PHE A 548 -6.53 -0.96 19.64
N GLU A 549 -6.47 -1.47 20.88
CA GLU A 549 -6.82 -0.69 22.09
C GLU A 549 -5.90 -1.03 23.28
N LYS A 550 -5.52 0.00 24.05
CA LYS A 550 -5.21 -0.04 25.51
C LYS A 550 -4.93 1.36 26.06
N ALA A 551 -5.23 1.58 27.34
CA ALA A 551 -4.95 2.80 28.10
C ALA A 551 -4.97 2.52 29.62
N ASP A 552 -4.35 3.38 30.44
CA ASP A 552 -4.93 3.90 31.70
C ASP A 552 -3.96 4.82 32.48
N ALA A 553 -4.48 5.92 33.05
CA ALA A 553 -3.97 6.64 34.24
C ALA A 553 -4.81 7.92 34.53
N ARG A 554 -5.38 8.06 35.75
CA ARG A 554 -5.98 9.35 36.21
C ARG A 554 -5.98 9.61 37.73
N ALA A 555 -5.83 8.60 38.59
CA ALA A 555 -6.26 8.61 39.99
C ALA A 555 -5.52 9.54 41.01
N GLN A 556 -4.75 10.54 40.59
CA GLN A 556 -3.88 11.33 41.49
C GLN A 556 -3.95 12.87 41.30
N ALA A 557 -4.83 13.39 40.44
CA ALA A 557 -4.74 14.79 39.98
C ALA A 557 -5.45 15.84 40.86
N ASP A 558 -6.45 15.46 41.65
CA ASP A 558 -7.52 16.38 42.07
C ASP A 558 -7.25 17.19 43.36
N ALA A 559 -6.01 17.15 43.90
CA ALA A 559 -5.74 17.57 45.28
C ALA A 559 -5.05 18.94 45.48
N LYS A 560 -4.54 19.62 44.43
CA LYS A 560 -3.41 20.57 44.61
C LYS A 560 -3.51 21.98 43.97
N TYR A 561 -4.51 22.74 44.45
CA TYR A 561 -4.51 24.21 44.62
C TYR A 561 -4.78 25.13 43.40
N GLY A 562 -5.18 26.38 43.72
CA GLY A 562 -5.58 27.45 42.79
C GLY A 562 -4.60 28.64 42.71
N ALA A 563 -5.05 29.75 42.13
CA ALA A 563 -4.19 30.71 41.43
C ALA A 563 -4.05 32.13 42.05
N GLY A 564 -3.02 32.86 41.58
CA GLY A 564 -2.79 34.30 41.77
C GLY A 564 -1.52 34.73 41.02
N ALA A 565 -1.55 35.85 40.29
CA ALA A 565 -0.54 36.17 39.25
C ALA A 565 0.22 37.49 39.46
N ALA A 566 1.40 37.61 38.83
CA ALA A 566 2.19 38.83 38.69
C ALA A 566 2.95 38.85 37.35
N ALA A 567 3.30 40.06 36.86
CA ALA A 567 4.20 40.38 35.74
C ALA A 567 4.32 39.35 34.58
N LEU A 568 3.62 39.60 33.48
CA LEU A 568 3.67 38.76 32.28
C LEU A 568 4.97 38.94 31.48
N THR A 569 5.68 37.84 31.24
CA THR A 569 6.64 37.67 30.14
C THR A 569 6.13 36.59 29.20
N GLN A 570 6.38 36.71 27.89
CA GLN A 570 6.12 35.60 26.97
C GLN A 570 7.04 34.41 27.31
N ASP A 571 6.54 33.19 27.13
CA ASP A 571 7.36 31.99 27.27
C ASP A 571 8.27 31.78 26.05
N ASP A 572 9.52 31.37 26.28
CA ASP A 572 10.46 31.02 25.22
C ASP A 572 10.33 29.56 24.74
N ASP A 573 9.57 28.74 25.47
CA ASP A 573 9.23 27.35 25.10
C ASP A 573 8.41 27.31 23.78
N VAL A 574 8.55 26.22 23.01
CA VAL A 574 7.75 25.94 21.80
C VAL A 574 6.85 24.72 22.02
N LEU A 575 5.72 24.68 21.33
CA LEU A 575 4.78 23.56 21.41
C LEU A 575 5.28 22.35 20.60
N ASP A 576 4.89 21.16 21.06
CA ASP A 576 5.06 19.90 20.35
C ASP A 576 4.35 19.94 18.97
N THR A 577 5.03 19.46 17.93
CA THR A 577 4.45 19.25 16.60
C THR A 577 3.15 18.43 16.65
N TRP A 578 3.08 17.39 17.49
CA TRP A 578 1.86 16.58 17.60
C TRP A 578 0.68 17.34 18.21
N PHE A 579 0.91 18.44 18.94
CA PHE A 579 -0.16 19.34 19.38
C PHE A 579 -0.77 20.08 18.18
N SER A 580 0.06 20.65 17.29
CA SER A 580 -0.44 21.35 16.09
C SER A 580 -1.09 20.39 15.09
N SER A 581 -0.43 19.27 14.81
CA SER A 581 -0.89 18.30 13.81
C SER A 581 -2.11 17.52 14.32
N GLY A 582 -2.32 17.46 15.63
CA GLY A 582 -3.56 16.98 16.25
C GLY A 582 -4.79 17.88 16.05
N LEU A 583 -4.65 19.11 15.53
CA LEU A 583 -5.78 19.99 15.16
C LEU A 583 -6.21 19.84 13.69
N TRP A 584 -5.43 19.11 12.88
CA TRP A 584 -5.55 19.04 11.42
C TRP A 584 -6.97 18.80 10.86
N PRO A 585 -7.83 17.93 11.43
CA PRO A 585 -9.16 17.63 10.89
C PRO A 585 -10.10 18.84 10.77
N PHE A 586 -9.85 19.89 11.56
CA PHE A 586 -10.70 21.07 11.68
C PHE A 586 -9.94 22.39 11.44
N SER A 587 -8.68 22.53 11.91
CA SER A 587 -7.91 23.76 11.70
C SER A 587 -7.53 24.00 10.23
N ALA A 588 -7.28 22.94 9.45
CA ALA A 588 -6.98 23.06 8.03
C ALA A 588 -8.20 23.53 7.18
N LEU A 589 -9.43 23.23 7.66
CA LEU A 589 -10.70 23.73 7.12
C LEU A 589 -11.02 25.16 7.60
N GLY A 590 -10.27 25.68 8.58
CA GLY A 590 -10.36 27.05 9.05
C GLY A 590 -11.03 27.25 10.42
N TRP A 591 -11.17 26.21 11.26
CA TRP A 591 -11.41 26.43 12.69
C TRP A 591 -10.22 27.19 13.31
N PRO A 592 -10.42 28.16 14.23
CA PRO A 592 -11.62 28.43 15.02
C PRO A 592 -12.72 29.25 14.34
N GLU A 593 -12.48 29.80 13.16
CA GLU A 593 -13.48 30.50 12.37
C GLU A 593 -14.56 29.53 11.84
N GLU A 594 -15.83 29.94 11.87
CA GLU A 594 -16.96 29.13 11.38
C GLU A 594 -17.06 29.20 9.84
N THR A 595 -16.07 28.63 9.15
CA THR A 595 -15.98 28.72 7.68
C THR A 595 -16.98 27.81 6.95
N PRO A 596 -17.37 28.14 5.70
CA PRO A 596 -18.17 27.22 4.87
C PRO A 596 -17.49 25.87 4.60
N ASP A 597 -16.16 25.83 4.48
CA ASP A 597 -15.42 24.57 4.31
C ASP A 597 -15.44 23.72 5.60
N LEU A 598 -15.40 24.35 6.79
CA LEU A 598 -15.57 23.65 8.07
C LEU A 598 -16.99 23.08 8.18
N ALA A 599 -18.02 23.89 7.89
CA ALA A 599 -19.42 23.46 7.93
C ALA A 599 -19.76 22.35 6.90
N ALA A 600 -19.09 22.35 5.74
CA ALA A 600 -19.30 21.33 4.71
C ALA A 600 -18.53 20.03 4.96
N PHE A 601 -17.27 20.10 5.41
CA PHE A 601 -16.34 18.97 5.31
C PHE A 601 -15.91 18.36 6.65
N TYR A 602 -16.37 18.90 7.80
CA TYR A 602 -16.19 18.33 9.14
C TYR A 602 -17.51 17.77 9.71
N PRO A 603 -17.51 16.61 10.39
CA PRO A 603 -16.39 15.68 10.56
C PRO A 603 -16.09 14.92 9.26
N ASN A 604 -14.83 14.53 9.10
CA ASN A 604 -14.34 13.91 7.87
C ASN A 604 -14.82 12.46 7.72
N SER A 605 -14.73 11.89 6.52
CA SER A 605 -15.29 10.57 6.24
C SER A 605 -14.32 9.45 6.62
N VAL A 606 -13.05 9.58 6.22
CA VAL A 606 -11.99 8.59 6.48
C VAL A 606 -10.71 9.28 6.91
N MET A 607 -10.09 8.75 7.96
CA MET A 607 -8.71 9.02 8.35
C MET A 607 -7.85 7.81 7.96
N GLU A 608 -7.07 7.96 6.89
CA GLU A 608 -6.15 6.94 6.35
C GLU A 608 -4.76 7.18 6.96
N THR A 609 -4.11 6.16 7.51
CA THR A 609 -2.71 6.29 7.93
C THR A 609 -2.00 4.94 8.15
N GLY A 610 -0.68 4.99 8.35
CA GLY A 610 0.09 3.85 8.85
C GLY A 610 -0.18 3.61 10.34
N TYR A 611 -0.24 2.34 10.76
CA TYR A 611 -0.51 2.00 12.16
C TYR A 611 0.52 2.56 13.16
N ASP A 612 1.70 2.98 12.69
CA ASP A 612 2.79 3.50 13.53
C ASP A 612 2.52 4.89 14.10
N ILE A 613 1.67 5.71 13.47
CA ILE A 613 1.27 7.03 14.01
C ILE A 613 -0.14 7.06 14.63
N LEU A 614 -0.76 5.90 14.87
CA LEU A 614 -2.06 5.77 15.55
C LEU A 614 -2.11 6.53 16.89
N PHE A 615 -1.10 6.33 17.76
CA PHE A 615 -1.05 6.96 19.07
C PHE A 615 -0.48 8.39 19.05
N PHE A 616 0.45 8.67 18.13
CA PHE A 616 1.06 10.00 17.96
C PHE A 616 0.09 11.03 17.39
N TRP A 617 -0.76 10.62 16.43
CA TRP A 617 -1.54 11.54 15.62
C TRP A 617 -3.04 11.26 15.70
N VAL A 618 -3.50 10.06 15.33
CA VAL A 618 -4.96 9.75 15.27
C VAL A 618 -5.63 9.86 16.64
N ALA A 619 -5.00 9.34 17.70
CA ALA A 619 -5.47 9.50 19.07
C ALA A 619 -5.45 10.96 19.56
N ARG A 620 -4.52 11.80 19.05
CA ARG A 620 -4.47 13.23 19.38
C ARG A 620 -5.57 14.01 18.66
N MET A 621 -5.82 13.70 17.39
CA MET A 621 -6.95 14.24 16.62
C MET A 621 -8.30 13.92 17.27
N MET A 622 -8.51 12.67 17.73
CA MET A 622 -9.69 12.29 18.50
C MET A 622 -9.85 13.12 19.78
N MET A 623 -8.81 13.22 20.60
CA MET A 623 -8.84 13.94 21.88
C MET A 623 -9.02 15.45 21.73
N LEU A 624 -8.29 16.08 20.80
CA LEU A 624 -8.31 17.52 20.58
C LEU A 624 -9.56 17.95 19.82
N GLY A 625 -9.97 17.21 18.79
CA GLY A 625 -11.22 17.46 18.07
C GLY A 625 -12.41 17.48 19.02
N MET A 626 -12.67 16.37 19.71
CA MET A 626 -13.77 16.31 20.69
C MET A 626 -13.58 17.31 21.85
N GLY A 627 -12.34 17.60 22.24
CA GLY A 627 -12.03 18.56 23.31
C GLY A 627 -12.24 20.04 22.97
N LEU A 628 -12.27 20.40 21.68
CA LEU A 628 -12.29 21.79 21.18
C LEU A 628 -13.51 22.14 20.35
N THR A 629 -14.24 21.15 19.82
CA THR A 629 -15.54 21.31 19.15
C THR A 629 -16.69 21.04 20.14
N ASP A 630 -17.66 20.17 19.80
CA ASP A 630 -18.94 19.99 20.51
C ASP A 630 -18.92 18.94 21.64
N GLY A 631 -17.80 18.22 21.84
CA GLY A 631 -17.68 17.15 22.84
C GLY A 631 -18.29 15.80 22.45
N ALA A 632 -19.07 15.72 21.37
CA ALA A 632 -19.89 14.56 21.00
C ALA A 632 -19.53 13.97 19.62
N THR A 633 -19.13 14.83 18.68
CA THR A 633 -18.73 14.52 17.31
C THR A 633 -17.27 14.05 17.27
N PRO A 634 -16.99 12.80 16.87
CA PRO A 634 -15.63 12.40 16.51
C PRO A 634 -15.17 13.20 15.27
N PRO A 635 -13.88 13.54 15.14
CA PRO A 635 -13.36 14.29 13.98
C PRO A 635 -13.50 13.54 12.65
N PHE A 636 -13.65 12.21 12.67
CA PHE A 636 -13.82 11.37 11.49
C PHE A 636 -14.69 10.13 11.79
N ASP A 637 -15.46 9.66 10.80
CA ASP A 637 -16.36 8.50 10.97
C ASP A 637 -15.59 7.16 10.98
N THR A 638 -14.50 7.06 10.21
CA THR A 638 -13.71 5.83 10.03
C THR A 638 -12.21 6.09 10.16
N ILE A 639 -11.51 5.22 10.89
CA ILE A 639 -10.04 5.10 10.88
C ILE A 639 -9.67 3.86 10.07
N TYR A 640 -8.86 4.05 9.02
CA TYR A 640 -8.27 2.97 8.23
C TYR A 640 -6.75 2.95 8.44
N LEU A 641 -6.23 1.80 8.87
CA LEU A 641 -4.80 1.61 9.14
C LEU A 641 -4.17 0.66 8.12
N HIS A 642 -3.23 1.15 7.31
CA HIS A 642 -2.39 0.30 6.46
C HIS A 642 -1.15 -0.21 7.21
N GLY A 643 -0.57 -1.31 6.71
CA GLY A 643 0.73 -1.79 7.16
C GLY A 643 1.90 -1.15 6.40
N LEU A 644 3.09 -1.23 6.97
CA LEU A 644 4.28 -0.59 6.45
C LEU A 644 4.81 -1.31 5.21
N VAL A 645 5.23 -0.55 4.20
CA VAL A 645 5.90 -1.12 3.01
C VAL A 645 7.30 -1.59 3.40
N ARG A 646 7.59 -2.86 3.15
CA ARG A 646 8.86 -3.53 3.44
C ARG A 646 9.66 -3.75 2.16
N ASP A 647 10.95 -4.05 2.30
CA ASP A 647 11.74 -4.52 1.15
C ASP A 647 11.26 -5.91 0.69
N GLY A 648 11.74 -6.39 -0.46
CA GLY A 648 11.40 -7.71 -1.01
C GLY A 648 11.81 -8.92 -0.14
N SER A 649 12.46 -8.69 1.00
CA SER A 649 12.79 -9.69 2.03
C SER A 649 12.01 -9.49 3.35
N GLY A 650 11.00 -8.61 3.36
CA GLY A 650 10.15 -8.32 4.51
C GLY A 650 10.78 -7.39 5.56
N ARG A 651 11.98 -6.85 5.34
CA ARG A 651 12.67 -6.00 6.32
C ARG A 651 12.17 -4.55 6.24
N LYS A 652 12.27 -3.80 7.35
CA LYS A 652 11.98 -2.35 7.35
C LYS A 652 12.93 -1.66 6.36
N MET A 653 12.41 -0.83 5.47
CA MET A 653 13.25 0.02 4.62
C MET A 653 13.90 1.12 5.46
N SER A 654 15.21 1.32 5.31
CA SER A 654 15.92 2.43 5.97
C SER A 654 17.14 2.88 5.17
N LYS A 655 17.43 4.19 5.23
CA LYS A 655 18.59 4.79 4.53
C LYS A 655 19.92 4.23 5.05
N THR A 656 19.98 3.82 6.32
CA THR A 656 21.16 3.22 6.97
C THR A 656 21.45 1.79 6.48
N VAL A 657 20.42 1.00 6.18
CA VAL A 657 20.55 -0.37 5.62
C VAL A 657 20.72 -0.35 4.10
N GLY A 658 20.40 0.77 3.43
CA GLY A 658 20.54 0.93 1.98
C GLY A 658 19.48 0.18 1.17
N ASN A 659 18.40 -0.29 1.81
CA ASN A 659 17.32 -1.07 1.19
C ASN A 659 16.07 -0.21 0.86
N VAL A 660 16.23 1.10 0.68
CA VAL A 660 15.13 2.00 0.30
C VAL A 660 14.93 1.95 -1.21
N VAL A 661 13.69 1.80 -1.66
CA VAL A 661 13.30 1.99 -3.07
C VAL A 661 12.60 3.35 -3.21
N ASP A 662 13.04 4.17 -4.16
CA ASP A 662 12.41 5.46 -4.46
C ASP A 662 11.18 5.28 -5.37
N PRO A 663 10.04 5.90 -5.04
CA PRO A 663 8.85 5.83 -5.89
C PRO A 663 9.06 6.46 -7.26
N LEU A 664 9.83 7.54 -7.39
CA LEU A 664 10.09 8.20 -8.69
C LEU A 664 10.95 7.33 -9.62
N GLU A 665 11.97 6.66 -9.10
CA GLU A 665 12.78 5.72 -9.89
C GLU A 665 11.93 4.55 -10.39
N THR A 666 11.02 4.06 -9.54
CA THR A 666 10.06 3.01 -9.91
C THR A 666 9.08 3.49 -10.98
N ILE A 667 8.54 4.70 -10.83
CA ILE A 667 7.66 5.33 -11.83
C ILE A 667 8.38 5.52 -13.16
N ALA A 668 9.65 5.96 -13.16
CA ALA A 668 10.43 6.16 -14.39
C ALA A 668 10.65 4.86 -15.19
N LEU A 669 10.69 3.71 -14.52
CA LEU A 669 10.90 2.39 -15.14
C LEU A 669 9.62 1.67 -15.54
N TYR A 670 8.51 1.86 -14.80
CA TYR A 670 7.29 1.04 -14.95
C TYR A 670 5.99 1.84 -15.14
N GLY A 671 5.98 3.14 -14.89
CA GLY A 671 4.79 3.99 -14.83
C GLY A 671 4.14 4.05 -13.45
N THR A 672 3.41 5.12 -13.17
CA THR A 672 2.72 5.36 -11.90
C THR A 672 1.56 4.39 -11.70
N ASP A 673 0.80 4.06 -12.74
CA ASP A 673 -0.31 3.09 -12.64
C ASP A 673 0.18 1.72 -12.17
N ALA A 674 1.29 1.23 -12.75
CA ALA A 674 1.88 -0.06 -12.41
C ALA A 674 2.30 -0.10 -10.93
N LEU A 675 2.90 0.98 -10.42
CA LEU A 675 3.28 1.10 -9.02
C LEU A 675 2.06 1.10 -8.08
N ARG A 676 1.08 1.99 -8.32
CA ARG A 676 -0.16 2.09 -7.52
C ARG A 676 -0.86 0.75 -7.42
N TYR A 677 -1.04 0.09 -8.56
CA TYR A 677 -1.71 -1.21 -8.63
C TYR A 677 -0.97 -2.30 -7.85
N SER A 678 0.37 -2.34 -7.90
CA SER A 678 1.17 -3.34 -7.17
C SER A 678 1.08 -3.23 -5.65
N LEU A 679 1.07 -1.99 -5.14
CA LEU A 679 0.94 -1.69 -3.72
C LEU A 679 -0.44 -2.16 -3.21
N VAL A 680 -1.51 -1.73 -3.87
CA VAL A 680 -2.89 -1.97 -3.42
C VAL A 680 -3.34 -3.42 -3.61
N THR A 681 -2.98 -4.08 -4.72
CA THR A 681 -3.23 -5.53 -4.89
C THR A 681 -2.39 -6.40 -3.94
N GLY A 682 -1.58 -5.81 -3.06
CA GLY A 682 -0.77 -6.49 -2.03
C GLY A 682 -1.10 -6.07 -0.60
N SER A 683 -2.00 -5.11 -0.40
CA SER A 683 -2.32 -4.56 0.91
C SER A 683 -3.57 -5.20 1.51
N THR A 684 -3.40 -5.89 2.64
CA THR A 684 -4.48 -6.19 3.59
C THR A 684 -4.42 -5.16 4.72
N PRO A 685 -5.56 -4.62 5.22
CA PRO A 685 -5.54 -3.62 6.29
C PRO A 685 -4.75 -4.10 7.52
N GLY A 686 -3.86 -3.25 8.04
CA GLY A 686 -2.96 -3.54 9.15
C GLY A 686 -1.94 -4.67 8.90
N GLN A 687 -1.65 -5.05 7.64
CA GLN A 687 -0.60 -6.00 7.29
C GLN A 687 0.47 -5.35 6.42
N ASP A 688 1.74 -5.63 6.74
CA ASP A 688 2.90 -5.10 6.04
C ASP A 688 3.02 -5.66 4.61
N VAL A 689 3.42 -4.80 3.67
CA VAL A 689 3.46 -5.14 2.25
C VAL A 689 4.91 -5.24 1.77
N PRO A 690 5.46 -6.43 1.47
CA PRO A 690 6.78 -6.55 0.85
C PRO A 690 6.71 -6.12 -0.62
N LEU A 691 7.54 -5.14 -1.00
CA LEU A 691 7.57 -4.65 -2.38
C LEU A 691 8.23 -5.68 -3.31
N SER A 692 7.44 -6.28 -4.21
CA SER A 692 7.92 -7.13 -5.30
C SER A 692 8.01 -6.35 -6.61
N MET A 693 9.22 -6.19 -7.15
CA MET A 693 9.44 -5.55 -8.45
C MET A 693 8.93 -6.40 -9.61
N GLU A 694 8.92 -7.74 -9.47
CA GLU A 694 8.30 -8.65 -10.45
C GLU A 694 6.80 -8.38 -10.59
N LYS A 695 6.13 -8.03 -9.48
CA LYS A 695 4.72 -7.62 -9.49
C LYS A 695 4.51 -6.25 -10.14
N VAL A 696 5.45 -5.32 -9.98
CA VAL A 696 5.42 -4.03 -10.70
C VAL A 696 5.59 -4.23 -12.22
N GLU A 697 6.48 -5.14 -12.62
CA GLU A 697 6.60 -5.53 -14.03
C GLU A 697 5.34 -6.23 -14.57
N ALA A 698 4.74 -7.14 -13.81
CA ALA A 698 3.47 -7.78 -14.17
C ALA A 698 2.35 -6.75 -14.38
N ASN A 699 2.26 -5.74 -13.51
CA ASN A 699 1.22 -4.71 -13.60
C ASN A 699 1.47 -3.69 -14.73
N ARG A 700 2.73 -3.42 -15.09
CA ARG A 700 3.08 -2.73 -16.35
C ARG A 700 2.63 -3.54 -17.58
N ASN A 701 2.71 -4.87 -17.51
CA ASN A 701 2.23 -5.75 -18.58
C ASN A 701 0.69 -5.80 -18.63
N PHE A 702 0.00 -5.73 -17.50
CA PHE A 702 -1.47 -5.58 -17.43
C PHE A 702 -1.95 -4.29 -18.10
N ALA A 703 -1.30 -3.14 -17.81
CA ALA A 703 -1.59 -1.88 -18.53
C ALA A 703 -1.44 -2.03 -20.06
N ASN A 704 -0.46 -2.81 -20.53
CA ASN A 704 -0.25 -3.09 -21.96
C ASN A 704 -1.25 -4.10 -22.55
N LYS A 705 -1.79 -5.03 -21.76
CA LYS A 705 -2.91 -5.92 -22.14
C LYS A 705 -4.19 -5.09 -22.32
N LEU A 706 -4.55 -4.26 -21.35
CA LEU A 706 -5.69 -3.34 -21.41
C LEU A 706 -5.59 -2.39 -22.61
N TRP A 707 -4.42 -1.80 -22.84
CA TRP A 707 -4.16 -0.94 -24.00
C TRP A 707 -4.40 -1.66 -25.34
N ASN A 708 -3.96 -2.91 -25.47
CA ASN A 708 -4.19 -3.69 -26.69
C ASN A 708 -5.63 -4.20 -26.83
N ALA A 709 -6.35 -4.45 -25.74
CA ALA A 709 -7.79 -4.75 -25.78
C ALA A 709 -8.59 -3.53 -26.27
N CYS A 710 -8.27 -2.33 -25.77
CA CYS A 710 -8.87 -1.09 -26.27
C CYS A 710 -8.52 -0.83 -27.73
N ARG A 711 -7.25 -1.04 -28.13
CA ARG A 711 -6.81 -0.91 -29.53
C ARG A 711 -7.53 -1.88 -30.47
N TYR A 712 -7.95 -3.05 -29.98
CA TYR A 712 -8.80 -3.99 -30.70
C TYR A 712 -10.24 -3.46 -30.84
N VAL A 713 -10.88 -3.03 -29.74
CA VAL A 713 -12.27 -2.53 -29.78
C VAL A 713 -12.39 -1.27 -30.64
N LEU A 714 -11.48 -0.31 -30.50
CA LEU A 714 -11.43 0.88 -31.35
C LEU A 714 -11.29 0.49 -32.83
N GLY A 715 -10.41 -0.46 -33.17
CA GLY A 715 -10.27 -0.95 -34.54
C GLY A 715 -11.49 -1.70 -35.12
N VAL A 716 -12.46 -2.09 -34.28
CA VAL A 716 -13.75 -2.68 -34.69
C VAL A 716 -14.86 -1.62 -34.80
N VAL A 717 -14.70 -0.47 -34.14
CA VAL A 717 -15.60 0.69 -34.20
C VAL A 717 -15.19 1.67 -35.31
N ASP A 718 -13.90 2.01 -35.42
CA ASP A 718 -13.31 2.89 -36.46
C ASP A 718 -13.54 2.38 -37.90
N GLY A 719 -13.97 1.13 -38.05
CA GLY A 719 -14.42 0.56 -39.33
C GLY A 719 -15.80 1.05 -39.79
N GLU A 720 -16.59 1.68 -38.91
CA GLU A 720 -17.88 2.30 -39.22
C GLU A 720 -17.72 3.83 -39.24
N ALA A 721 -17.86 4.44 -40.41
CA ALA A 721 -17.68 5.89 -40.59
C ALA A 721 -18.93 6.73 -40.26
N ASP A 722 -20.00 6.12 -39.74
CA ASP A 722 -21.27 6.79 -39.44
C ASP A 722 -21.27 7.34 -38.01
N ALA A 723 -21.37 8.68 -37.90
CA ALA A 723 -21.43 9.38 -36.62
C ALA A 723 -22.62 8.96 -35.75
N ALA A 724 -23.75 8.58 -36.34
CA ALA A 724 -24.93 8.13 -35.58
C ALA A 724 -24.71 6.75 -34.92
N VAL A 725 -23.88 5.89 -35.52
CA VAL A 725 -23.47 4.61 -34.92
C VAL A 725 -22.51 4.85 -33.76
N VAL A 726 -21.53 5.74 -33.93
CA VAL A 726 -20.60 6.13 -32.86
C VAL A 726 -21.34 6.78 -31.68
N GLU A 727 -22.33 7.63 -31.96
CA GLU A 727 -23.18 8.25 -30.94
C GLU A 727 -24.04 7.20 -30.20
N ALA A 728 -24.69 6.28 -30.92
CA ALA A 728 -25.49 5.22 -30.31
C ALA A 728 -24.66 4.28 -29.44
N LEU A 729 -23.41 3.98 -29.84
CA LEU A 729 -22.45 3.22 -29.01
C LEU A 729 -22.07 4.00 -27.74
N GLY A 730 -21.84 5.31 -27.85
CA GLY A 730 -21.57 6.19 -26.72
C GLY A 730 -22.76 6.34 -25.76
N ALA A 731 -23.99 6.37 -26.27
CA ALA A 731 -25.21 6.36 -25.47
C ALA A 731 -25.39 5.01 -24.74
N ARG A 732 -25.15 3.88 -25.42
CA ARG A 732 -25.19 2.54 -24.81
C ARG A 732 -24.17 2.38 -23.68
N ALA A 733 -22.98 2.97 -23.82
CA ALA A 733 -21.94 2.96 -22.78
C ALA A 733 -22.44 3.53 -21.44
N VAL A 734 -23.32 4.54 -21.47
CA VAL A 734 -23.89 5.19 -20.27
C VAL A 734 -25.24 4.60 -19.86
N GLY A 735 -26.08 4.22 -20.83
CA GLY A 735 -27.48 3.79 -20.60
C GLY A 735 -27.67 2.36 -20.10
N GLY A 736 -26.67 1.48 -20.21
CA GLY A 736 -26.77 0.09 -19.75
C GLY A 736 -27.65 -0.80 -20.63
N TRP A 737 -28.36 -1.75 -20.01
CA TRP A 737 -29.22 -2.73 -20.68
C TRP A 737 -30.47 -3.03 -19.85
N THR A 738 -31.64 -3.17 -20.48
CA THR A 738 -32.82 -3.76 -19.80
C THR A 738 -32.75 -5.30 -19.80
N ALA A 739 -33.61 -5.95 -18.99
CA ALA A 739 -33.68 -7.41 -18.96
C ALA A 739 -34.17 -7.99 -20.30
N GLU A 740 -35.10 -7.30 -20.95
CA GLU A 740 -35.64 -7.64 -22.27
C GLU A 740 -34.57 -7.49 -23.35
N GLU A 741 -33.85 -6.36 -23.38
CA GLU A 741 -32.75 -6.15 -24.33
C GLU A 741 -31.66 -7.21 -24.17
N LEU A 742 -31.22 -7.46 -22.92
CA LEU A 742 -30.22 -8.48 -22.62
C LEU A 742 -30.69 -9.86 -23.12
N SER A 743 -31.95 -10.23 -22.87
CA SER A 743 -32.49 -11.53 -23.29
C SER A 743 -32.49 -11.74 -24.82
N ALA A 744 -32.52 -10.65 -25.59
CA ALA A 744 -32.53 -10.63 -27.05
C ALA A 744 -31.12 -10.60 -27.70
N LEU A 745 -30.06 -10.67 -26.91
CA LEU A 745 -28.68 -10.85 -27.38
C LEU A 745 -28.31 -12.33 -27.52
N ALA A 746 -27.23 -12.60 -28.26
CA ALA A 746 -26.65 -13.95 -28.33
C ALA A 746 -26.00 -14.37 -26.99
N LEU A 747 -25.72 -15.68 -26.85
CA LEU A 747 -25.27 -16.27 -25.58
C LEU A 747 -23.95 -15.68 -25.03
N PRO A 748 -22.89 -15.42 -25.83
CA PRO A 748 -21.64 -14.85 -25.33
C PRO A 748 -21.82 -13.42 -24.81
N GLU A 749 -22.61 -12.62 -25.53
CA GLU A 749 -23.02 -11.26 -25.15
C GLU A 749 -23.79 -11.26 -23.82
N ARG A 750 -24.79 -12.15 -23.67
CA ARG A 750 -25.55 -12.32 -22.42
C ARG A 750 -24.68 -12.71 -21.23
N HIS A 751 -23.75 -13.65 -21.45
CA HIS A 751 -22.78 -14.05 -20.44
C HIS A 751 -21.92 -12.85 -20.00
N ILE A 752 -21.22 -12.17 -20.91
CA ILE A 752 -20.24 -11.16 -20.52
C ILE A 752 -20.87 -9.94 -19.82
N ILE A 753 -22.08 -9.54 -20.23
CA ILE A 753 -22.84 -8.47 -19.56
C ILE A 753 -23.31 -8.93 -18.17
N GLY A 754 -23.86 -10.14 -18.04
CA GLY A 754 -24.27 -10.70 -16.74
C GLY A 754 -23.10 -10.90 -15.76
N ARG A 755 -21.89 -11.20 -16.27
CA ARG A 755 -20.65 -11.25 -15.48
C ARG A 755 -20.15 -9.85 -15.10
N LEU A 756 -20.22 -8.89 -16.01
CA LEU A 756 -19.86 -7.49 -15.76
C LEU A 756 -20.71 -6.85 -14.65
N HIS A 757 -22.03 -7.05 -14.67
CA HIS A 757 -22.90 -6.50 -13.62
C HIS A 757 -22.53 -7.07 -12.23
N LYS A 758 -22.26 -8.37 -12.13
CA LYS A 758 -21.71 -8.99 -10.90
C LYS A 758 -20.36 -8.38 -10.48
N LEU A 759 -19.49 -8.03 -11.43
CA LEU A 759 -18.23 -7.33 -11.13
C LEU A 759 -18.49 -5.92 -10.58
N VAL A 760 -19.40 -5.15 -11.20
CA VAL A 760 -19.74 -3.79 -10.73
C VAL A 760 -20.25 -3.83 -9.29
N ASP A 761 -21.15 -4.76 -8.97
CA ASP A 761 -21.67 -4.94 -7.62
C ASP A 761 -20.57 -5.34 -6.62
N ALA A 762 -19.73 -6.33 -6.98
CA ALA A 762 -18.66 -6.84 -6.12
C ALA A 762 -17.56 -5.81 -5.87
N VAL A 763 -17.18 -5.02 -6.87
CA VAL A 763 -16.18 -3.93 -6.75
C VAL A 763 -16.77 -2.76 -5.96
N SER A 764 -18.04 -2.41 -6.18
CA SER A 764 -18.69 -1.32 -5.43
C SER A 764 -18.81 -1.67 -3.94
N ALA A 765 -19.29 -2.87 -3.63
CA ALA A 765 -19.33 -3.37 -2.24
C ALA A 765 -17.92 -3.51 -1.64
N GLY A 766 -16.92 -3.91 -2.44
CA GLY A 766 -15.53 -3.95 -2.02
C GLY A 766 -14.95 -2.58 -1.65
N LEU A 767 -15.24 -1.54 -2.44
CA LEU A 767 -14.81 -0.17 -2.16
C LEU A 767 -15.56 0.45 -0.97
N ASP A 768 -16.89 0.29 -0.89
CA ASP A 768 -17.69 0.74 0.27
C ASP A 768 -17.32 0.00 1.58
N THR A 769 -16.63 -1.17 1.49
CA THR A 769 -16.08 -1.89 2.66
C THR A 769 -14.57 -1.73 2.87
N LEU A 770 -13.87 -0.93 2.05
CA LEU A 770 -12.42 -0.68 2.08
C LEU A 770 -11.54 -1.92 1.74
N ALA A 771 -12.11 -2.88 1.02
CA ALA A 771 -11.45 -4.11 0.53
C ALA A 771 -10.75 -3.87 -0.83
N PHE A 772 -9.82 -2.91 -0.88
CA PHE A 772 -9.19 -2.45 -2.13
C PHE A 772 -8.46 -3.56 -2.91
N GLY A 773 -7.71 -4.42 -2.22
CA GLY A 773 -6.94 -5.51 -2.85
C GLY A 773 -7.82 -6.58 -3.50
N GLU A 774 -8.94 -6.92 -2.87
CA GLU A 774 -9.97 -7.81 -3.44
C GLU A 774 -10.62 -7.18 -4.67
N SER A 775 -11.04 -5.92 -4.54
CA SER A 775 -11.71 -5.14 -5.59
C SER A 775 -10.85 -5.04 -6.85
N ALA A 776 -9.57 -4.69 -6.69
CA ALA A 776 -8.61 -4.65 -7.78
C ALA A 776 -8.44 -6.01 -8.45
N ARG A 777 -8.31 -7.10 -7.66
CA ARG A 777 -8.13 -8.45 -8.23
C ARG A 777 -9.33 -8.87 -9.08
N HIS A 778 -10.57 -8.67 -8.61
CA HIS A 778 -11.76 -8.99 -9.39
C HIS A 778 -11.79 -8.25 -10.74
N ILE A 779 -11.34 -6.99 -10.79
CA ILE A 779 -11.23 -6.22 -12.05
C ILE A 779 -10.15 -6.82 -12.97
N HIS A 780 -9.00 -7.20 -12.44
CA HIS A 780 -7.93 -7.86 -13.20
C HIS A 780 -8.41 -9.18 -13.81
N ASP A 781 -8.96 -10.06 -12.97
CA ASP A 781 -9.33 -11.43 -13.35
C ASP A 781 -10.48 -11.40 -14.38
N PHE A 782 -11.46 -10.51 -14.23
CA PHE A 782 -12.48 -10.29 -15.27
C PHE A 782 -11.88 -9.74 -16.57
N LEU A 783 -11.03 -8.70 -16.51
CA LEU A 783 -10.45 -8.10 -17.72
C LEU A 783 -9.54 -9.08 -18.48
N TRP A 784 -8.81 -9.94 -17.78
CA TRP A 784 -7.89 -10.89 -18.37
C TRP A 784 -8.56 -12.22 -18.73
N ASP A 785 -9.10 -12.93 -17.74
CA ASP A 785 -9.49 -14.34 -17.84
C ASP A 785 -10.94 -14.53 -18.35
N GLU A 786 -11.79 -13.49 -18.33
CA GLU A 786 -13.14 -13.53 -18.90
C GLU A 786 -13.26 -12.69 -20.18
N PHE A 787 -12.95 -11.40 -20.10
CA PHE A 787 -13.13 -10.46 -21.21
C PHE A 787 -12.10 -10.68 -22.31
N ALA A 788 -10.80 -10.62 -22.02
CA ALA A 788 -9.78 -10.69 -23.06
C ALA A 788 -9.57 -12.12 -23.61
N ASP A 789 -9.53 -13.14 -22.75
CA ASP A 789 -9.19 -14.52 -23.18
C ASP A 789 -10.40 -15.35 -23.67
N TRP A 790 -11.64 -14.89 -23.41
CA TRP A 790 -12.85 -15.44 -24.04
C TRP A 790 -13.62 -14.41 -24.87
N TYR A 791 -14.22 -13.38 -24.28
CA TYR A 791 -15.22 -12.59 -25.03
C TYR A 791 -14.64 -11.82 -26.22
N VAL A 792 -13.47 -11.19 -26.05
CA VAL A 792 -12.72 -10.54 -27.13
C VAL A 792 -12.37 -11.54 -28.23
N GLU A 793 -11.92 -12.75 -27.90
CA GLU A 793 -11.63 -13.79 -28.91
C GLU A 793 -12.92 -14.30 -29.60
N THR A 794 -14.00 -14.56 -28.87
CA THR A 794 -15.29 -14.99 -29.42
C THR A 794 -15.90 -13.93 -30.35
N SER A 795 -15.84 -12.65 -29.98
CA SER A 795 -16.35 -11.54 -30.80
C SER A 795 -15.72 -11.48 -32.20
N LYS A 796 -14.49 -12.01 -32.38
CA LYS A 796 -13.82 -12.09 -33.69
C LYS A 796 -14.60 -12.92 -34.70
N THR A 797 -15.40 -13.89 -34.25
CA THR A 797 -16.27 -14.69 -35.13
C THR A 797 -17.35 -13.86 -35.82
N ARG A 798 -17.78 -12.74 -35.20
CA ARG A 798 -18.79 -11.83 -35.75
C ARG A 798 -18.22 -10.93 -36.86
N PHE A 799 -16.96 -10.50 -36.73
CA PHE A 799 -16.35 -9.49 -37.61
C PHE A 799 -15.46 -10.05 -38.74
N TRP A 800 -14.84 -11.23 -38.56
CA TRP A 800 -13.92 -11.78 -39.56
C TRP A 800 -14.36 -13.15 -40.07
N ALA A 801 -14.73 -13.24 -41.35
CA ALA A 801 -15.09 -14.50 -42.02
C ALA A 801 -13.99 -15.58 -41.96
N SER A 802 -12.72 -15.18 -41.88
CA SER A 802 -11.59 -16.09 -41.67
C SER A 802 -11.55 -16.71 -40.26
N ALA A 803 -12.11 -16.04 -39.25
CA ALA A 803 -12.29 -16.58 -37.90
C ALA A 803 -13.47 -17.56 -37.83
N ALA A 804 -14.54 -17.32 -38.59
CA ALA A 804 -15.69 -18.22 -38.75
C ALA A 804 -15.37 -19.56 -39.47
N GLY A 805 -14.13 -19.76 -39.91
CA GLY A 805 -13.58 -21.08 -40.17
C GLY A 805 -14.12 -21.85 -41.38
N GLY A 806 -14.78 -21.16 -42.33
CA GLY A 806 -15.33 -21.78 -43.54
C GLY A 806 -16.80 -22.20 -43.44
N ALA A 807 -17.53 -21.79 -42.39
CA ALA A 807 -18.97 -22.01 -42.23
C ALA A 807 -19.83 -21.15 -43.18
N ALA A 808 -19.55 -21.18 -44.48
CA ALA A 808 -20.24 -20.39 -45.50
C ALA A 808 -20.55 -21.24 -46.74
N ALA A 809 -21.82 -21.28 -47.12
CA ALA A 809 -22.42 -21.96 -48.28
C ALA A 809 -22.39 -23.51 -48.30
N GLY A 810 -23.55 -24.12 -48.02
CA GLY A 810 -23.87 -25.51 -48.39
C GLY A 810 -24.10 -26.47 -47.22
N GLY A 811 -25.36 -26.62 -46.79
CA GLY A 811 -25.75 -27.63 -45.81
C GLY A 811 -27.18 -27.42 -45.30
N ASP A 812 -28.12 -28.29 -45.70
CA ASP A 812 -29.55 -28.19 -45.40
C ASP A 812 -29.91 -28.72 -43.99
N GLY A 813 -29.16 -28.27 -42.98
CA GLY A 813 -29.46 -28.51 -41.57
C GLY A 813 -30.57 -27.59 -41.05
N PRO A 814 -31.21 -27.90 -39.89
CA PRO A 814 -32.36 -27.17 -39.33
C PRO A 814 -31.97 -25.83 -38.66
N GLY A 815 -31.07 -25.09 -39.28
CA GLY A 815 -30.49 -23.83 -38.81
C GLY A 815 -29.61 -23.23 -39.92
N GLY A 816 -30.25 -22.87 -41.03
CA GLY A 816 -29.56 -22.38 -42.24
C GLY A 816 -28.73 -21.12 -41.99
N ALA A 817 -27.82 -20.82 -42.93
CA ALA A 817 -26.89 -19.70 -42.79
C ALA A 817 -27.61 -18.38 -42.45
N PRO A 818 -27.14 -17.62 -41.44
CA PRO A 818 -27.84 -16.43 -40.94
C PRO A 818 -28.01 -15.39 -42.05
N SER A 819 -29.15 -14.69 -42.06
CA SER A 819 -29.40 -13.70 -43.10
C SER A 819 -28.43 -12.51 -42.99
N PRO A 820 -28.23 -11.73 -44.06
CA PRO A 820 -27.42 -10.51 -43.98
C PRO A 820 -27.88 -9.52 -42.90
N ALA A 821 -29.17 -9.52 -42.57
CA ALA A 821 -29.73 -8.71 -41.48
C ALA A 821 -29.36 -9.27 -40.09
N ASP A 822 -29.38 -10.59 -39.90
CA ASP A 822 -28.98 -11.24 -38.65
C ASP A 822 -27.48 -11.03 -38.38
N VAL A 823 -26.64 -11.16 -39.42
CA VAL A 823 -25.20 -10.90 -39.33
C VAL A 823 -24.93 -9.43 -38.98
N ALA A 824 -25.62 -8.49 -39.62
CA ALA A 824 -25.51 -7.06 -39.30
C ALA A 824 -25.96 -6.76 -37.86
N LYS A 825 -27.06 -7.37 -37.39
CA LYS A 825 -27.51 -7.24 -35.99
C LYS A 825 -26.45 -7.79 -35.03
N GLN A 826 -25.94 -9.00 -35.25
CA GLN A 826 -24.91 -9.60 -34.39
C GLN A 826 -23.61 -8.77 -34.33
N GLN A 827 -23.24 -8.11 -35.44
CA GLN A 827 -22.10 -7.20 -35.48
C GLN A 827 -22.37 -5.90 -34.70
N ALA A 828 -23.59 -5.35 -34.77
CA ALA A 828 -23.99 -4.18 -33.99
C ALA A 828 -24.08 -4.51 -32.48
N ASP A 829 -24.74 -5.63 -32.12
CA ASP A 829 -24.84 -6.16 -30.76
C ASP A 829 -23.45 -6.38 -30.12
N ALA A 830 -22.53 -7.00 -30.85
CA ALA A 830 -21.16 -7.26 -30.38
C ALA A 830 -20.34 -5.96 -30.24
N ARG A 831 -20.52 -4.97 -31.13
CA ARG A 831 -19.90 -3.64 -30.95
C ARG A 831 -20.42 -2.93 -29.71
N ALA A 832 -21.76 -2.91 -29.54
CA ALA A 832 -22.41 -2.34 -28.36
C ALA A 832 -21.92 -2.99 -27.07
N THR A 833 -21.79 -4.32 -27.06
CA THR A 833 -21.28 -5.08 -25.91
C THR A 833 -19.80 -4.82 -25.65
N LEU A 834 -18.94 -4.86 -26.68
CA LEU A 834 -17.49 -4.56 -26.54
C LEU A 834 -17.23 -3.14 -26.01
N VAL A 835 -17.98 -2.14 -26.48
CA VAL A 835 -17.87 -0.76 -26.00
C VAL A 835 -18.39 -0.64 -24.56
N TYR A 836 -19.59 -1.17 -24.26
CA TYR A 836 -20.19 -1.09 -22.92
C TYR A 836 -19.34 -1.77 -21.83
N VAL A 837 -18.87 -3.00 -22.11
CA VAL A 837 -18.03 -3.75 -21.16
C VAL A 837 -16.73 -3.00 -20.89
N LEU A 838 -16.07 -2.49 -21.93
CA LEU A 838 -14.76 -1.88 -21.79
C LEU A 838 -14.82 -0.47 -21.19
N ASP A 839 -15.83 0.34 -21.53
CA ASP A 839 -16.12 1.62 -20.85
C ASP A 839 -16.36 1.40 -19.34
N THR A 840 -17.20 0.42 -19.00
CA THR A 840 -17.47 0.05 -17.59
C THR A 840 -16.20 -0.40 -16.87
N CYS A 841 -15.39 -1.27 -17.47
CA CYS A 841 -14.11 -1.70 -16.87
C CYS A 841 -13.10 -0.55 -16.73
N LEU A 842 -13.06 0.40 -17.66
CA LEU A 842 -12.20 1.59 -17.54
C LEU A 842 -12.63 2.44 -16.35
N ARG A 843 -13.94 2.63 -16.10
CA ARG A 843 -14.44 3.31 -14.89
C ARG A 843 -14.08 2.57 -13.61
N LEU A 844 -14.36 1.26 -13.53
CA LEU A 844 -14.05 0.45 -12.35
C LEU A 844 -12.56 0.47 -11.99
N LEU A 845 -11.69 0.46 -13.01
CA LEU A 845 -10.24 0.47 -12.83
C LEU A 845 -9.65 1.87 -12.59
N HIS A 846 -10.36 2.95 -12.94
CA HIS A 846 -9.85 4.33 -12.87
C HIS A 846 -9.34 4.77 -11.49
N PRO A 847 -9.97 4.43 -10.36
CA PRO A 847 -9.41 4.71 -9.03
C PRO A 847 -8.00 4.14 -8.85
N PHE A 848 -7.73 2.94 -9.39
CA PHE A 848 -6.48 2.22 -9.18
C PHE A 848 -5.38 2.60 -10.19
N MET A 849 -5.73 2.64 -11.49
CA MET A 849 -4.82 2.93 -12.61
C MET A 849 -5.31 4.14 -13.42
N PRO A 850 -5.29 5.36 -12.85
CA PRO A 850 -5.99 6.51 -13.41
C PRO A 850 -5.45 7.01 -14.76
N TYR A 851 -4.17 6.82 -15.07
CA TYR A 851 -3.59 7.43 -16.27
C TYR A 851 -3.91 6.65 -17.55
N VAL A 852 -3.65 5.33 -17.56
CA VAL A 852 -3.93 4.47 -18.70
C VAL A 852 -5.43 4.38 -18.94
N THR A 853 -6.26 4.36 -17.89
CA THR A 853 -7.72 4.30 -18.03
C THR A 853 -8.29 5.57 -18.67
N GLU A 854 -7.91 6.75 -18.19
CA GLU A 854 -8.33 8.04 -18.78
C GLU A 854 -7.76 8.21 -20.20
N ALA A 855 -6.48 7.93 -20.43
CA ALA A 855 -5.88 8.04 -21.77
C ALA A 855 -6.56 7.11 -22.80
N LEU A 856 -7.06 5.95 -22.37
CA LEU A 856 -7.87 5.07 -23.20
C LEU A 856 -9.29 5.64 -23.37
N TRP A 857 -9.95 6.04 -22.29
CA TRP A 857 -11.31 6.59 -22.30
C TRP A 857 -11.47 7.90 -23.10
N GLN A 858 -10.40 8.68 -23.23
CA GLN A 858 -10.31 9.85 -24.13
C GLN A 858 -10.26 9.50 -25.62
N ARG A 859 -10.38 8.21 -25.98
CA ARG A 859 -10.47 7.71 -27.36
C ARG A 859 -11.74 6.91 -27.64
N PHE A 860 -12.58 6.60 -26.65
CA PHE A 860 -13.81 5.82 -26.85
C PHE A 860 -14.95 6.66 -27.43
N PRO A 861 -15.92 6.02 -28.12
CA PRO A 861 -17.19 6.65 -28.51
C PRO A 861 -17.90 7.29 -27.31
N ARG A 862 -18.47 8.48 -27.51
CA ARG A 862 -19.32 9.17 -26.53
C ARG A 862 -20.49 9.84 -27.27
N SER A 863 -21.67 9.89 -26.64
CA SER A 863 -22.73 10.79 -27.07
C SER A 863 -22.36 12.24 -26.74
N ALA A 864 -22.70 13.17 -27.63
CA ALA A 864 -22.38 14.59 -27.48
C ALA A 864 -23.06 15.23 -26.26
N ASP A 865 -24.29 14.80 -25.95
CA ASP A 865 -25.16 15.45 -24.95
C ASP A 865 -25.07 14.82 -23.54
N GLN A 866 -24.25 13.77 -23.35
CA GLN A 866 -24.19 13.00 -22.10
C GLN A 866 -22.75 12.76 -21.57
N GLY A 867 -21.73 13.24 -22.29
CA GLY A 867 -20.33 13.01 -21.95
C GLY A 867 -19.79 13.96 -20.87
N GLU A 868 -19.55 13.44 -19.66
CA GLU A 868 -18.58 14.03 -18.73
C GLU A 868 -17.21 14.16 -19.45
N PRO A 869 -16.48 15.28 -19.28
CA PRO A 869 -15.33 15.55 -20.14
C PRO A 869 -14.09 14.71 -19.76
N ALA A 870 -14.03 14.21 -18.53
CA ALA A 870 -12.93 13.40 -17.99
C ALA A 870 -13.45 12.16 -17.24
N LEU A 871 -12.71 11.05 -17.29
CA LEU A 871 -13.07 9.82 -16.59
C LEU A 871 -13.11 10.01 -15.08
N ILE A 872 -12.29 10.93 -14.55
CA ILE A 872 -12.26 11.30 -13.14
C ILE A 872 -13.55 12.01 -12.64
N THR A 873 -14.39 12.55 -13.53
CA THR A 873 -15.71 13.14 -13.19
C THR A 873 -16.88 12.32 -13.73
N ALA A 874 -16.62 11.33 -14.58
CA ALA A 874 -17.61 10.40 -15.13
C ALA A 874 -18.34 9.65 -14.02
N ALA A 875 -19.64 9.41 -14.21
CA ALA A 875 -20.44 8.63 -13.26
C ALA A 875 -19.86 7.23 -13.05
N TRP A 876 -19.83 6.79 -11.79
CA TRP A 876 -19.54 5.41 -11.42
C TRP A 876 -20.60 4.47 -12.03
N PRO A 877 -20.23 3.32 -12.61
CA PRO A 877 -21.19 2.41 -13.23
C PRO A 877 -22.15 1.82 -12.20
N ALA A 878 -23.41 1.66 -12.60
CA ALA A 878 -24.41 0.92 -11.84
C ALA A 878 -24.39 -0.58 -12.21
N GLY A 879 -24.85 -1.42 -11.28
CA GLY A 879 -25.24 -2.80 -11.60
C GLY A 879 -26.44 -2.85 -12.55
N GLY A 880 -26.74 -4.03 -13.09
CA GLY A 880 -27.78 -4.22 -14.10
C GLY A 880 -28.34 -5.64 -14.11
N PRO A 881 -29.21 -6.00 -15.08
CA PRO A 881 -29.83 -7.32 -15.15
C PRO A 881 -28.78 -8.44 -15.29
N VAL A 882 -28.91 -9.49 -14.48
CA VAL A 882 -27.99 -10.63 -14.47
C VAL A 882 -28.69 -11.88 -14.99
N ASP A 883 -28.33 -12.30 -16.20
CA ASP A 883 -28.80 -13.56 -16.77
C ASP A 883 -28.00 -14.74 -16.20
N ALA A 884 -28.47 -15.26 -15.07
CA ALA A 884 -27.85 -16.40 -14.38
C ALA A 884 -27.93 -17.72 -15.16
N ASP A 885 -28.76 -17.82 -16.21
CA ASP A 885 -28.86 -19.01 -17.06
C ASP A 885 -27.84 -18.95 -18.20
N ALA A 886 -27.79 -17.83 -18.94
CA ALA A 886 -26.79 -17.60 -19.97
C ALA A 886 -25.35 -17.73 -19.44
N ILE A 887 -25.11 -17.32 -18.18
CA ILE A 887 -23.82 -17.52 -17.52
C ILE A 887 -23.45 -19.02 -17.48
N ARG A 888 -24.30 -19.88 -16.89
CA ARG A 888 -24.04 -21.34 -16.81
C ARG A 888 -23.87 -21.98 -18.19
N ARG A 889 -24.74 -21.60 -19.14
CA ARG A 889 -24.76 -22.16 -20.49
C ARG A 889 -23.51 -21.82 -21.29
N PHE A 890 -22.98 -20.60 -21.13
CA PHE A 890 -21.69 -20.24 -21.71
C PHE A 890 -20.51 -20.86 -20.96
N GLU A 891 -20.54 -20.94 -19.62
CA GLU A 891 -19.53 -21.65 -18.81
C GLU A 891 -19.41 -23.13 -19.22
N ARG A 892 -20.52 -23.78 -19.59
CA ARG A 892 -20.61 -25.13 -20.21
C ARG A 892 -19.92 -25.19 -21.58
N LEU A 893 -20.13 -24.21 -22.47
CA LEU A 893 -19.40 -24.12 -23.75
C LEU A 893 -17.89 -23.86 -23.55
N GLN A 894 -17.51 -23.01 -22.59
CA GLN A 894 -16.11 -22.82 -22.22
C GLN A 894 -15.49 -24.13 -21.71
N ALA A 895 -16.23 -24.92 -20.92
CA ALA A 895 -15.76 -26.21 -20.43
C ALA A 895 -15.50 -27.19 -21.60
N LEU A 896 -16.39 -27.26 -22.59
CA LEU A 896 -16.15 -28.02 -23.83
C LEU A 896 -14.88 -27.54 -24.56
N VAL A 897 -14.70 -26.23 -24.74
CA VAL A 897 -13.48 -25.67 -25.36
C VAL A 897 -12.22 -26.02 -24.56
N ARG A 898 -12.28 -25.95 -23.22
CA ARG A 898 -11.17 -26.37 -22.33
C ARG A 898 -10.87 -27.86 -22.50
N SER A 899 -11.86 -28.74 -22.50
CA SER A 899 -11.66 -30.19 -22.69
C SER A 899 -11.05 -30.52 -24.06
N VAL A 900 -11.53 -29.91 -25.16
CA VAL A 900 -10.94 -30.13 -26.50
C VAL A 900 -9.52 -29.55 -26.59
N ARG A 901 -9.25 -28.38 -26.00
CA ARG A 901 -7.88 -27.82 -25.92
C ARG A 901 -6.94 -28.73 -25.12
N ASN A 902 -7.40 -29.25 -23.99
CA ASN A 902 -6.62 -30.14 -23.13
C ASN A 902 -6.29 -31.45 -23.85
N ALA A 903 -7.28 -32.09 -24.49
CA ALA A 903 -7.05 -33.28 -25.32
C ALA A 903 -6.08 -33.02 -26.47
N ARG A 904 -6.24 -31.91 -27.21
CA ARG A 904 -5.29 -31.54 -28.28
C ARG A 904 -3.87 -31.31 -27.76
N ALA A 905 -3.70 -30.70 -26.60
CA ALA A 905 -2.39 -30.49 -25.97
C ALA A 905 -1.78 -31.81 -25.43
N GLU A 906 -2.61 -32.65 -24.82
CA GLU A 906 -2.27 -34.00 -24.32
C GLU A 906 -1.75 -34.88 -25.46
N TYR A 907 -2.57 -35.11 -26.49
CA TYR A 907 -2.22 -35.94 -27.65
C TYR A 907 -1.31 -35.22 -28.66
N ARG A 908 -0.86 -34.00 -28.34
CA ARG A 908 0.11 -33.19 -29.12
C ARG A 908 -0.32 -32.90 -30.56
N VAL A 909 -1.63 -32.73 -30.78
CA VAL A 909 -2.17 -32.23 -32.04
C VAL A 909 -1.53 -30.87 -32.35
N GLU A 910 -1.14 -30.66 -33.61
CA GLU A 910 -0.48 -29.42 -34.03
C GLU A 910 -1.37 -28.19 -33.71
N PRO A 911 -0.84 -27.10 -33.13
CA PRO A 911 -1.63 -25.95 -32.69
C PRO A 911 -2.57 -25.32 -33.73
N GLY A 912 -2.15 -25.27 -35.00
CA GLY A 912 -2.97 -24.78 -36.12
C GLY A 912 -3.99 -25.78 -36.67
N ALA A 913 -3.69 -27.08 -36.61
CA ALA A 913 -4.52 -28.16 -37.15
C ALA A 913 -5.95 -28.16 -36.57
N ARG A 914 -6.94 -28.32 -37.46
CA ARG A 914 -8.35 -28.45 -37.09
C ARG A 914 -8.72 -29.91 -36.83
N VAL A 915 -9.62 -30.14 -35.88
CA VAL A 915 -10.07 -31.47 -35.46
C VAL A 915 -11.58 -31.65 -35.66
N PRO A 916 -12.07 -32.81 -36.12
CA PRO A 916 -13.49 -33.14 -36.09
C PRO A 916 -13.98 -33.24 -34.64
N LEU A 917 -15.28 -33.05 -34.42
CA LEU A 917 -15.89 -33.12 -33.09
C LEU A 917 -17.32 -33.64 -33.20
N THR A 918 -17.65 -34.69 -32.47
CA THR A 918 -19.05 -35.13 -32.28
C THR A 918 -19.49 -34.74 -30.87
N VAL A 919 -20.65 -34.10 -30.73
CA VAL A 919 -21.21 -33.68 -29.43
C VAL A 919 -22.57 -34.33 -29.23
N TYR A 920 -22.75 -34.95 -28.06
CA TYR A 920 -24.00 -35.52 -27.57
C TYR A 920 -24.46 -34.69 -26.38
N ALA A 921 -25.64 -34.07 -26.48
CA ALA A 921 -26.11 -33.15 -25.45
C ALA A 921 -27.64 -33.09 -25.38
N ALA A 922 -28.18 -32.63 -24.26
CA ALA A 922 -29.60 -32.28 -24.17
C ALA A 922 -29.96 -31.17 -25.18
N PRO A 923 -31.20 -31.08 -25.69
CA PRO A 923 -31.55 -30.21 -26.83
C PRO A 923 -31.18 -28.73 -26.67
N GLU A 924 -31.25 -28.15 -25.47
CA GLU A 924 -30.78 -26.78 -25.20
C GLU A 924 -29.26 -26.65 -25.41
N ALA A 925 -28.47 -27.52 -24.78
CA ALA A 925 -27.02 -27.51 -24.87
C ALA A 925 -26.54 -27.82 -26.31
N ALA A 926 -27.29 -28.66 -27.04
CA ALA A 926 -27.06 -28.90 -28.45
C ALA A 926 -27.38 -27.67 -29.32
N ALA A 927 -28.43 -26.90 -29.01
CA ALA A 927 -28.71 -25.62 -29.65
C ALA A 927 -27.60 -24.58 -29.38
N ASP A 928 -27.11 -24.47 -28.14
CA ASP A 928 -25.98 -23.60 -27.78
C ASP A 928 -24.71 -23.95 -28.59
N VAL A 929 -24.39 -25.24 -28.72
CA VAL A 929 -23.23 -25.75 -29.49
C VAL A 929 -23.37 -25.47 -30.99
N ARG A 930 -24.58 -25.57 -31.55
CA ARG A 930 -24.86 -25.23 -32.96
C ARG A 930 -24.74 -23.72 -33.20
N ALA A 931 -25.33 -22.90 -32.33
CA ALA A 931 -25.29 -21.44 -32.44
C ALA A 931 -23.87 -20.87 -32.38
N GLU A 932 -23.02 -21.39 -31.48
CA GLU A 932 -21.63 -20.93 -31.30
C GLU A 932 -20.58 -21.86 -31.94
N ALA A 933 -20.96 -22.62 -32.97
CA ALA A 933 -20.05 -23.51 -33.71
C ALA A 933 -18.80 -22.78 -34.25
N ALA A 934 -18.94 -21.53 -34.68
CA ALA A 934 -17.82 -20.68 -35.11
C ALA A 934 -16.83 -20.38 -33.96
N MET A 935 -17.31 -20.23 -32.72
CA MET A 935 -16.47 -20.05 -31.54
C MET A 935 -15.64 -21.31 -31.26
N LEU A 936 -16.25 -22.51 -31.35
CA LEU A 936 -15.54 -23.78 -31.24
C LEU A 936 -14.47 -23.91 -32.35
N GLY A 937 -14.83 -23.51 -33.57
CA GLY A 937 -13.93 -23.44 -34.72
C GLY A 937 -12.74 -22.51 -34.54
N LEU A 938 -12.90 -21.38 -33.83
CA LEU A 938 -11.82 -20.43 -33.57
C LEU A 938 -10.96 -20.83 -32.36
N LEU A 939 -11.61 -21.09 -31.22
CA LEU A 939 -10.98 -21.23 -29.90
C LEU A 939 -10.38 -22.61 -29.67
N ALA A 940 -11.10 -23.68 -30.01
CA ALA A 940 -10.65 -25.06 -29.84
C ALA A 940 -9.93 -25.62 -31.09
N LYS A 941 -10.05 -24.91 -32.23
CA LYS A 941 -9.72 -25.41 -33.59
C LYS A 941 -10.55 -26.63 -33.99
N VAL A 942 -11.86 -26.59 -33.75
CA VAL A 942 -12.77 -27.54 -34.38
C VAL A 942 -12.81 -27.28 -35.90
N ASP A 943 -12.92 -28.33 -36.69
CA ASP A 943 -13.37 -28.23 -38.08
C ASP A 943 -14.90 -28.14 -38.08
N VAL A 944 -15.43 -26.95 -38.34
CA VAL A 944 -16.88 -26.70 -38.28
C VAL A 944 -17.63 -27.49 -39.35
N THR A 945 -16.97 -27.88 -40.45
CA THR A 945 -17.55 -28.75 -41.47
C THR A 945 -17.62 -30.22 -41.04
N ARG A 946 -16.93 -30.57 -39.94
CA ARG A 946 -16.89 -31.90 -39.31
C ARG A 946 -17.30 -31.83 -37.83
N LEU A 947 -18.18 -30.87 -37.50
CA LEU A 947 -18.88 -30.78 -36.23
C LEU A 947 -20.24 -31.48 -36.34
N VAL A 948 -20.41 -32.58 -35.63
CA VAL A 948 -21.69 -33.30 -35.52
C VAL A 948 -22.31 -33.01 -34.16
N VAL A 949 -23.60 -32.70 -34.10
CA VAL A 949 -24.31 -32.38 -32.85
C VAL A 949 -25.60 -33.18 -32.77
N THR A 950 -25.65 -34.11 -31.82
CA THR A 950 -26.74 -35.08 -31.62
C THR A 950 -27.53 -34.71 -30.36
N ASP A 951 -28.83 -34.53 -30.52
CA ASP A 951 -29.76 -34.29 -29.40
C ASP A 951 -30.02 -35.62 -28.66
N VAL A 952 -29.90 -35.60 -27.33
CA VAL A 952 -30.18 -36.74 -26.46
C VAL A 952 -31.39 -36.42 -25.60
N THR A 953 -32.52 -37.08 -25.88
CA THR A 953 -33.81 -36.81 -25.22
C THR A 953 -34.06 -37.68 -23.98
N ASP A 954 -33.56 -38.90 -23.97
CA ASP A 954 -33.71 -39.83 -22.84
C ASP A 954 -32.51 -39.72 -21.89
N GLY A 955 -32.77 -39.74 -20.57
CA GLY A 955 -31.84 -39.35 -19.51
C GLY A 955 -30.65 -40.29 -19.24
N SER A 956 -30.13 -41.01 -20.23
CA SER A 956 -28.96 -41.89 -20.12
C SER A 956 -27.85 -41.50 -21.10
N LEU A 957 -27.12 -40.44 -20.77
CA LEU A 957 -25.81 -40.19 -21.38
C LEU A 957 -24.79 -41.26 -20.93
N ASP A 958 -25.02 -41.90 -19.78
CA ASP A 958 -24.13 -42.90 -19.17
C ASP A 958 -24.00 -44.19 -19.97
N GLY A 959 -25.06 -44.61 -20.67
CA GLY A 959 -25.06 -45.86 -21.46
C GLY A 959 -23.95 -45.94 -22.52
N LEU A 960 -23.51 -44.80 -23.06
CA LEU A 960 -22.49 -44.72 -24.11
C LEU A 960 -21.05 -45.03 -23.65
N GLY A 961 -20.79 -45.16 -22.34
CA GLY A 961 -19.45 -45.49 -21.80
C GLY A 961 -19.24 -46.96 -21.42
N ALA A 962 -20.31 -47.75 -21.28
CA ALA A 962 -20.25 -49.06 -20.61
C ALA A 962 -19.51 -50.16 -21.40
N ALA A 963 -19.39 -50.01 -22.72
CA ALA A 963 -18.79 -51.03 -23.60
C ALA A 963 -17.25 -51.13 -23.52
N ALA A 964 -16.57 -50.08 -23.04
CA ALA A 964 -15.10 -50.00 -23.04
C ALA A 964 -14.44 -50.23 -21.66
N ALA A 965 -15.22 -50.21 -20.56
CA ALA A 965 -14.66 -50.17 -19.21
C ALA A 965 -14.39 -51.55 -18.57
N ASN A 966 -15.12 -52.60 -18.95
CA ASN A 966 -15.02 -53.93 -18.32
C ASN A 966 -13.95 -54.82 -18.98
N GLY A 967 -12.69 -54.34 -18.93
CA GLY A 967 -11.51 -55.02 -19.51
C GLY A 967 -10.71 -55.92 -18.55
N ASN A 968 -11.04 -55.98 -17.25
CA ASN A 968 -10.36 -56.89 -16.32
C ASN A 968 -11.24 -57.19 -15.08
N GLY A 969 -11.35 -58.47 -14.68
CA GLY A 969 -12.24 -58.87 -13.58
C GLY A 969 -12.28 -60.37 -13.30
N GLY A 970 -11.29 -60.88 -12.56
CA GLY A 970 -11.31 -62.22 -11.97
C GLY A 970 -10.58 -62.24 -10.63
N GLY A 971 -11.09 -62.87 -9.57
CA GLY A 971 -12.41 -63.51 -9.44
C GLY A 971 -12.63 -64.08 -8.03
N GLY A 972 -13.87 -64.45 -7.73
CA GLY A 972 -14.29 -65.05 -6.46
C GLY A 972 -15.82 -65.01 -6.36
N GLY A 973 -16.47 -66.12 -6.03
CA GLY A 973 -17.92 -66.23 -6.18
C GLY A 973 -18.58 -67.21 -5.20
N ALA A 974 -19.92 -67.21 -5.22
CA ALA A 974 -20.80 -68.17 -4.55
C ALA A 974 -22.22 -68.07 -5.13
N GLY A 975 -23.04 -69.11 -4.92
CA GLY A 975 -24.48 -69.08 -5.17
C GLY A 975 -24.92 -69.75 -6.48
N ALA A 976 -25.86 -70.68 -6.38
CA ALA A 976 -26.49 -71.36 -7.50
C ALA A 976 -28.00 -71.05 -7.55
N GLY A 977 -28.58 -71.04 -8.75
CA GLY A 977 -30.02 -70.89 -8.96
C GLY A 977 -30.36 -71.11 -10.43
N ALA A 978 -31.19 -72.10 -10.73
CA ALA A 978 -31.59 -72.44 -12.09
C ALA A 978 -32.98 -71.85 -12.42
N GLY A 979 -33.15 -71.42 -13.67
CA GLY A 979 -34.44 -70.97 -14.20
C GLY A 979 -34.38 -70.85 -15.72
N ALA A 980 -35.12 -71.70 -16.43
CA ALA A 980 -35.20 -71.67 -17.89
C ALA A 980 -36.51 -71.02 -18.35
N GLY A 981 -36.44 -70.23 -19.41
CA GLY A 981 -37.58 -69.62 -20.09
C GLY A 981 -37.13 -69.13 -21.47
N ALA A 982 -37.91 -69.41 -22.52
CA ALA A 982 -37.50 -69.20 -23.90
C ALA A 982 -38.63 -68.60 -24.76
N GLY A 983 -38.24 -67.93 -25.85
CA GLY A 983 -39.12 -67.51 -26.94
C GLY A 983 -39.28 -65.99 -27.08
N GLY A 984 -39.11 -65.48 -28.30
CA GLY A 984 -39.33 -64.06 -28.63
C GLY A 984 -38.36 -63.54 -29.69
N ASP A 985 -38.57 -63.90 -30.96
CA ASP A 985 -37.76 -63.39 -32.08
C ASP A 985 -38.02 -61.89 -32.32
N GLY A 986 -36.96 -61.14 -32.63
CA GLY A 986 -37.02 -59.72 -32.98
C GLY A 986 -35.86 -59.35 -33.89
N ASN A 987 -36.14 -58.93 -35.11
CA ASN A 987 -35.14 -58.67 -36.14
C ASN A 987 -34.32 -57.41 -35.80
N GLY A 988 -32.99 -57.49 -35.90
CA GLY A 988 -32.09 -56.40 -35.51
C GLY A 988 -31.58 -55.58 -36.69
N ASP A 989 -31.92 -54.29 -36.73
CA ASP A 989 -31.21 -53.30 -37.55
C ASP A 989 -29.98 -52.80 -36.78
N GLY A 990 -28.79 -53.16 -37.26
CA GLY A 990 -27.53 -52.92 -36.56
C GLY A 990 -27.00 -51.50 -36.74
N VAL A 991 -26.65 -50.84 -35.63
CA VAL A 991 -25.75 -49.68 -35.65
C VAL A 991 -24.36 -50.16 -36.08
N PRO A 992 -23.72 -49.55 -37.10
CA PRO A 992 -22.39 -49.97 -37.53
C PRO A 992 -21.33 -49.61 -36.49
N ALA A 993 -20.51 -50.59 -36.10
CA ALA A 993 -19.37 -50.35 -35.21
C ALA A 993 -18.27 -49.56 -35.95
N SER A 994 -17.84 -48.44 -35.38
CA SER A 994 -16.74 -47.61 -35.88
C SER A 994 -15.41 -48.08 -35.28
N THR A 995 -14.46 -48.49 -36.12
CA THR A 995 -13.10 -48.85 -35.73
C THR A 995 -12.18 -47.63 -35.88
N ALA A 996 -12.22 -46.72 -34.91
CA ALA A 996 -11.40 -45.51 -34.89
C ALA A 996 -10.92 -45.18 -33.47
N ALA A 997 -9.73 -44.60 -33.38
CA ALA A 997 -9.18 -44.06 -32.13
C ALA A 997 -9.97 -42.81 -31.68
N GLU A 998 -11.04 -43.02 -30.92
CA GLU A 998 -11.95 -41.99 -30.43
C GLU A 998 -11.68 -41.62 -28.96
N VAL A 999 -11.52 -40.32 -28.67
CA VAL A 999 -11.33 -39.82 -27.30
C VAL A 999 -12.64 -39.24 -26.77
N HIS A 1000 -13.19 -39.88 -25.73
CA HIS A 1000 -14.40 -39.43 -25.06
C HIS A 1000 -14.09 -38.33 -24.03
N LEU A 1001 -14.65 -37.15 -24.25
CA LEU A 1001 -14.54 -35.98 -23.39
C LEU A 1001 -15.84 -35.82 -22.59
N VAL A 1002 -15.77 -36.10 -21.29
CA VAL A 1002 -16.87 -35.79 -20.36
C VAL A 1002 -16.82 -34.30 -20.04
N VAL A 1003 -17.96 -33.62 -20.17
CA VAL A 1003 -18.16 -32.22 -19.78
C VAL A 1003 -19.33 -32.17 -18.77
N ALA A 1004 -19.38 -31.12 -17.95
CA ALA A 1004 -20.46 -30.92 -16.99
C ALA A 1004 -21.84 -30.73 -17.66
N ASP A 1005 -22.90 -30.83 -16.86
CA ASP A 1005 -24.29 -30.49 -17.21
C ASP A 1005 -24.81 -31.16 -18.50
N GLY A 1006 -24.58 -32.47 -18.61
CA GLY A 1006 -25.20 -33.30 -19.64
C GLY A 1006 -24.65 -33.10 -21.05
N LEU A 1007 -23.36 -32.76 -21.18
CA LEU A 1007 -22.67 -32.64 -22.46
C LEU A 1007 -21.53 -33.67 -22.52
N ARG A 1008 -21.52 -34.51 -23.56
CA ARG A 1008 -20.39 -35.39 -23.89
C ARG A 1008 -19.88 -35.05 -25.28
N ALA A 1009 -18.57 -35.04 -25.44
CA ALA A 1009 -17.92 -34.85 -26.73
C ALA A 1009 -17.07 -36.07 -27.07
N VAL A 1010 -16.91 -36.34 -28.36
CA VAL A 1010 -16.03 -37.38 -28.89
C VAL A 1010 -15.12 -36.75 -29.93
N LEU A 1011 -13.82 -36.99 -29.78
CA LEU A 1011 -12.78 -36.46 -30.65
C LEU A 1011 -12.15 -37.62 -31.42
N PRO A 1012 -12.51 -37.85 -32.70
CA PRO A 1012 -11.82 -38.80 -33.55
C PRO A 1012 -10.37 -38.35 -33.79
N MET A 1013 -9.40 -39.12 -33.26
CA MET A 1013 -7.97 -38.78 -33.30
C MET A 1013 -7.23 -39.40 -34.48
N ALA A 1014 -7.86 -40.35 -35.17
CA ALA A 1014 -7.28 -41.08 -36.30
C ALA A 1014 -6.76 -40.12 -37.40
N GLY A 1015 -5.52 -40.33 -37.83
CA GLY A 1015 -4.83 -39.48 -38.81
C GLY A 1015 -4.47 -38.05 -38.36
N LEU A 1016 -4.79 -37.64 -37.13
CA LEU A 1016 -4.44 -36.33 -36.56
C LEU A 1016 -3.27 -36.39 -35.57
N VAL A 1017 -2.92 -37.59 -35.11
CA VAL A 1017 -1.81 -37.87 -34.21
C VAL A 1017 -0.97 -38.99 -34.81
N ASP A 1018 0.34 -38.78 -34.90
CA ASP A 1018 1.28 -39.83 -35.29
C ASP A 1018 1.53 -40.72 -34.06
N PHE A 1019 0.60 -41.65 -33.79
CA PHE A 1019 0.62 -42.52 -32.61
C PHE A 1019 1.90 -43.34 -32.53
N ALA A 1020 2.42 -43.82 -33.67
CA ALA A 1020 3.69 -44.56 -33.73
C ALA A 1020 4.88 -43.70 -33.27
N LYS A 1021 4.93 -42.42 -33.66
CA LYS A 1021 5.98 -41.47 -33.27
C LYS A 1021 5.82 -40.93 -31.85
N GLU A 1022 4.60 -40.71 -31.36
CA GLU A 1022 4.38 -40.34 -29.96
C GLU A 1022 4.70 -41.51 -29.03
N ARG A 1023 4.33 -42.74 -29.41
CA ARG A 1023 4.78 -44.00 -28.77
C ARG A 1023 6.31 -44.06 -28.74
N ALA A 1024 6.99 -43.99 -29.88
CA ALA A 1024 8.45 -44.01 -29.95
C ALA A 1024 9.13 -42.85 -29.18
N ARG A 1025 8.49 -41.68 -29.06
CA ARG A 1025 8.97 -40.55 -28.26
C ARG A 1025 8.75 -40.77 -26.75
N LEU A 1026 7.66 -41.43 -26.36
CA LEU A 1026 7.38 -41.84 -24.98
C LEU A 1026 8.28 -43.00 -24.56
N ASP A 1027 8.46 -44.04 -25.37
CA ASP A 1027 9.43 -45.13 -25.15
C ASP A 1027 10.85 -44.55 -24.95
N LYS A 1028 11.25 -43.57 -25.76
CA LYS A 1028 12.53 -42.85 -25.60
C LYS A 1028 12.61 -41.98 -24.35
N GLN A 1029 11.49 -41.46 -23.85
CA GLN A 1029 11.44 -40.71 -22.59
C GLN A 1029 11.48 -41.64 -21.37
N VAL A 1030 10.69 -42.72 -21.40
CA VAL A 1030 10.70 -43.82 -20.42
C VAL A 1030 12.10 -44.41 -20.31
N GLY A 1031 12.71 -44.85 -21.41
CA GLY A 1031 14.07 -45.41 -21.41
C GLY A 1031 15.16 -44.44 -20.93
N LYS A 1032 14.95 -43.11 -21.03
CA LYS A 1032 15.85 -42.12 -20.40
C LYS A 1032 15.64 -42.07 -18.89
N LEU A 1033 14.39 -41.95 -18.44
CA LEU A 1033 14.06 -41.88 -17.01
C LEU A 1033 14.39 -43.19 -16.29
N GLU A 1034 14.26 -44.35 -16.95
CA GLU A 1034 14.74 -45.65 -16.49
C GLU A 1034 16.27 -45.68 -16.34
N ALA A 1035 17.02 -45.12 -17.30
CA ALA A 1035 18.48 -45.03 -17.22
C ALA A 1035 18.94 -44.09 -16.09
N ASP A 1036 18.26 -42.95 -15.90
CA ASP A 1036 18.49 -42.00 -14.81
C ASP A 1036 18.14 -42.64 -13.44
N ARG A 1037 16.98 -43.30 -13.33
CA ARG A 1037 16.49 -44.02 -12.14
C ARG A 1037 17.38 -45.21 -11.78
N ALA A 1038 17.86 -45.97 -12.75
CA ALA A 1038 18.86 -47.03 -12.56
C ALA A 1038 20.25 -46.46 -12.23
N GLY A 1039 20.54 -45.20 -12.60
CA GLY A 1039 21.69 -44.45 -12.13
C GLY A 1039 21.61 -44.14 -10.64
N LEU A 1040 20.45 -43.65 -10.16
CA LEU A 1040 20.20 -43.44 -8.73
C LEU A 1040 20.18 -44.76 -7.95
N GLU A 1041 19.60 -45.83 -8.50
CA GLU A 1041 19.59 -47.17 -7.88
C GLU A 1041 21.01 -47.71 -7.65
N ARG A 1042 21.86 -47.71 -8.69
CA ARG A 1042 23.27 -48.13 -8.59
C ARG A 1042 24.07 -47.27 -7.61
N ARG A 1043 23.69 -46.01 -7.44
CA ARG A 1043 24.28 -45.11 -6.45
C ARG A 1043 23.80 -45.41 -5.03
N LEU A 1044 22.50 -45.69 -4.83
CA LEU A 1044 21.91 -46.04 -3.54
C LEU A 1044 22.33 -47.43 -3.04
N SER A 1045 22.59 -48.36 -3.96
CA SER A 1045 23.05 -49.73 -3.66
C SER A 1045 24.58 -49.88 -3.57
N ALA A 1046 25.35 -48.83 -3.90
CA ALA A 1046 26.80 -48.84 -3.72
C ALA A 1046 27.17 -48.66 -2.24
N PRO A 1047 27.89 -49.62 -1.60
CA PRO A 1047 28.27 -49.51 -0.18
C PRO A 1047 29.10 -48.25 0.12
N SER A 1048 29.92 -47.82 -0.84
CA SER A 1048 30.71 -46.59 -0.77
C SER A 1048 29.89 -45.29 -0.72
N PHE A 1049 28.59 -45.35 -1.02
CA PHE A 1049 27.66 -44.23 -0.89
C PHE A 1049 26.66 -44.47 0.25
N ALA A 1050 26.09 -45.67 0.35
CA ALA A 1050 25.14 -46.03 1.41
C ALA A 1050 25.72 -45.85 2.83
N ASP A 1051 26.97 -46.28 3.05
CA ASP A 1051 27.59 -46.32 4.37
C ASP A 1051 28.42 -45.07 4.70
N LYS A 1052 28.59 -44.14 3.74
CA LYS A 1052 29.56 -43.03 3.83
C LYS A 1052 29.05 -41.67 3.37
N ALA A 1053 27.93 -41.58 2.66
CA ALA A 1053 27.33 -40.28 2.33
C ALA A 1053 26.53 -39.72 3.52
N PRO A 1054 26.45 -38.39 3.69
CA PRO A 1054 25.61 -37.80 4.74
C PRO A 1054 24.14 -38.20 4.59
N ALA A 1055 23.46 -38.50 5.69
CA ALA A 1055 22.10 -39.04 5.69
C ALA A 1055 21.10 -38.19 4.89
N ALA A 1056 21.22 -36.85 4.94
CA ALA A 1056 20.39 -35.93 4.14
C ALA A 1056 20.59 -36.10 2.62
N VAL A 1057 21.81 -36.41 2.17
CA VAL A 1057 22.12 -36.67 0.75
C VAL A 1057 21.56 -38.02 0.30
N VAL A 1058 21.60 -39.03 1.17
CA VAL A 1058 20.97 -40.33 0.92
C VAL A 1058 19.43 -40.18 0.86
N ALA A 1059 18.83 -39.42 1.78
CA ALA A 1059 17.40 -39.13 1.80
C ALA A 1059 16.94 -38.38 0.53
N ALA A 1060 17.65 -37.31 0.14
CA ALA A 1060 17.37 -36.58 -1.10
C ALA A 1060 17.53 -37.46 -2.36
N THR A 1061 18.51 -38.37 -2.37
CA THR A 1061 18.70 -39.33 -3.48
C THR A 1061 17.57 -40.37 -3.53
N LYS A 1062 16.98 -40.76 -2.39
CA LYS A 1062 15.79 -41.63 -2.33
C LYS A 1062 14.52 -40.90 -2.77
N ALA A 1063 14.31 -39.65 -2.36
CA ALA A 1063 13.18 -38.84 -2.81
C ALA A 1063 13.20 -38.66 -4.35
N ALA A 1064 14.33 -38.23 -4.91
CA ALA A 1064 14.49 -38.10 -6.36
C ALA A 1064 14.36 -39.43 -7.14
N ALA A 1065 14.49 -40.59 -6.48
CA ALA A 1065 14.20 -41.89 -7.08
C ALA A 1065 12.69 -42.21 -7.07
N ALA A 1066 11.97 -41.84 -6.02
CA ALA A 1066 10.51 -41.99 -5.94
C ALA A 1066 9.78 -41.08 -6.95
N ASP A 1067 10.19 -39.81 -7.06
CA ASP A 1067 9.65 -38.86 -8.06
C ASP A 1067 9.79 -39.39 -9.49
N LEU A 1068 10.88 -40.12 -9.77
CA LEU A 1068 11.12 -40.77 -11.07
C LEU A 1068 10.26 -42.03 -11.26
N ASP A 1069 10.00 -42.81 -10.21
CA ASP A 1069 9.12 -43.98 -10.29
C ASP A 1069 7.65 -43.57 -10.53
N GLU A 1070 7.18 -42.48 -9.92
CA GLU A 1070 5.85 -41.91 -10.18
C GLU A 1070 5.73 -41.41 -11.63
N GLN A 1071 6.72 -40.66 -12.12
CA GLN A 1071 6.78 -40.21 -13.51
C GLN A 1071 6.83 -41.39 -14.50
N LEU A 1072 7.57 -42.46 -14.17
CA LEU A 1072 7.61 -43.68 -14.97
C LEU A 1072 6.28 -44.44 -14.93
N GLY A 1073 5.58 -44.47 -13.80
CA GLY A 1073 4.24 -45.04 -13.69
C GLY A 1073 3.23 -44.33 -14.59
N SER A 1074 3.15 -43.01 -14.49
CA SER A 1074 2.29 -42.17 -15.34
C SER A 1074 2.60 -42.36 -16.83
N LEU A 1075 3.88 -42.28 -17.22
CA LEU A 1075 4.28 -42.43 -18.62
C LEU A 1075 4.03 -43.85 -19.17
N ARG A 1076 4.21 -44.90 -18.36
CA ARG A 1076 3.94 -46.29 -18.77
C ARG A 1076 2.45 -46.59 -18.91
N GLY A 1077 1.59 -46.08 -18.01
CA GLY A 1077 0.14 -46.20 -18.14
C GLY A 1077 -0.36 -45.60 -19.46
N ARG A 1078 0.06 -44.36 -19.73
CA ARG A 1078 -0.22 -43.67 -20.99
C ARG A 1078 0.39 -44.36 -22.23
N LEU A 1079 1.49 -45.09 -22.09
CA LEU A 1079 2.07 -45.89 -23.18
C LEU A 1079 1.28 -47.18 -23.44
N ALA A 1080 0.58 -47.73 -22.43
CA ALA A 1080 -0.37 -48.82 -22.64
C ALA A 1080 -1.65 -48.32 -23.34
N GLU A 1081 -2.21 -47.19 -22.92
CA GLU A 1081 -3.35 -46.53 -23.58
C GLU A 1081 -3.05 -46.27 -25.08
N LEU A 1082 -1.88 -45.70 -25.38
CA LEU A 1082 -1.44 -45.43 -26.76
C LEU A 1082 -1.05 -46.70 -27.56
N ARG A 1083 -0.95 -47.88 -26.93
CA ARG A 1083 -0.88 -49.16 -27.67
C ARG A 1083 -2.27 -49.61 -28.08
N VAL A 1084 -3.22 -49.62 -27.15
CA VAL A 1084 -4.65 -49.94 -27.43
C VAL A 1084 -5.23 -49.02 -28.51
N LEU A 1085 -4.92 -47.72 -28.48
CA LEU A 1085 -5.38 -46.77 -29.51
C LEU A 1085 -4.70 -46.97 -30.87
N ALA A 1086 -3.45 -47.43 -30.92
CA ALA A 1086 -2.74 -47.72 -32.17
C ALA A 1086 -3.17 -49.07 -32.79
N GLU A 1087 -3.44 -50.07 -31.94
CA GLU A 1087 -4.01 -51.37 -32.31
C GLU A 1087 -5.48 -51.28 -32.78
N ALA A 1088 -6.07 -50.07 -32.72
CA ALA A 1088 -7.38 -49.72 -33.27
C ALA A 1088 -7.32 -48.74 -34.47
N GLU A 1089 -6.11 -48.46 -34.99
CA GLU A 1089 -5.88 -47.65 -36.21
C GLU A 1089 -5.24 -48.50 -37.35
N GLU A 1090 -4.76 -49.71 -37.07
CA GLU A 1090 -4.29 -50.73 -38.05
C GLU A 1090 -5.41 -51.69 -38.51
#